data_AF-R9T509-F1
#
_entry.id   AF-R9T509-F1
#
_cell.length_a   1.000
_cell.length_b   1.000
_cell.length_c   1.000
_cell.angle_alpha   90.00
_cell.angle_beta   90.00
_cell.angle_gamma   90.00
#
_symmetry.space_group_name_H-M   'P 1'
#
loop_
_entity.id
_entity.type
_entity.pdbx_description
1 polymer ?
#
loop_
_entity_poly.entity_id
_entity_poly.type
_entity_poly.pdbx_seq_one_letter_code
_entity_poly.pdbx_strand_id
1 'polypeptide(L)'
;MNEGNDFTNKTIELGSDIDLSKHYWTPIGINGPNTFNGSFNGQNHKLFSMYINTDNLPSNSNHIGFFGIIKTTKAIENLTICNSLIDIESSNNVSVGGIVGAKSYGSISNCNFSGNISVTVNNSSSYVGGISGDSYNSASILNCINLADISLTLNCDNISSYSYIGGITGSNVGNLEECFNYGSINSESIGTFESTSKLYMGGICGYTKGSISISEIYSFNGDIYAIFYGTTYIGGICGYIEGVISIENYSCSGKLTSKSSHSDAYAGGICGYISGDLLITNCASSFDIDVDIAKYATAYVGGILGCNLRTGTIINCYYSGNIYAGPVNGNVGNTLYVGGISGYNNETISNCYNLGNIFVSSDKSSNGSVMHIGGIAGHNSSGNLMNCYNSGKIVSLSNSSNLINICTGGIAGYNGSILSYCYNTGEVEVTSSSVPASTSSTSNYPGDKKICAGGIVGFDYGAVSSSYNTGSVTSQYNSPNEPIAISSFSIDVYAGGIVGYAVPSSKLSCCYNAGKISSNIILSQNFDDDGYNKPKPNLTFKAYSGGVAGSSSNGTINNCYNIGAIDSTSTSNANPSNLAAADVYTYSGGICGDYTGNYVTYCYNIGMITSTSTSNDSLSVKFDTYAGGIYGYGATPATSSAVNLYYSSECVSSSTEYINTAAGTPLELENMKYTGLLGDNNHNLNDTGGSNWSPDIYNSNNGLPVLSKTPVQVNPEHSETQPPKSTVYITPIADDSQTDNYLETIIIKYNGTCSLKAHALDVSGYVISYEWYKLSAKTNTFELIPNESNFELNLAENVPGTYYVKVTYTKNPVNMSYMKNNPILGEQSSGYTYTSLTITIKELSENQKLITFDSNGGSSVPQQVLTADDPIKEPTDPTRPGYSFLGWYYNESIWDFNTPVTKDMNLVAHWRYNEPYYPPSYSLKLQSNNSSNLYKEYSGSYGTYITLPQVDTLGWEYKDHIFKNWNTKADGSGTSYSAGDRFSINSNVTLYAQWEEVSTPPVVQKVTVTFYIGNDVYKVVEVNKDSSLKDKFPVNPESSDSDSNFKEWNTKEDASGTAFTADSIVNEDTSVYAVWEKSSSSSSHSWWWIIIIIILIIIAAAYYYYKKNQN
;
A
#
# COMPACT_ATOMS: atom_id res chain seq x y z
N MET A 1 -39.88 -4.86 -22.10
CA MET A 1 -38.72 -3.93 -22.17
C MET A 1 -38.05 -4.01 -23.51
N ASN A 2 -37.43 -5.14 -23.87
CA ASN A 2 -36.66 -5.30 -25.12
C ASN A 2 -37.52 -5.25 -26.41
N GLU A 3 -38.85 -5.17 -26.28
CA GLU A 3 -39.84 -4.98 -27.37
C GLU A 3 -40.34 -3.52 -27.50
N GLY A 4 -39.69 -2.53 -26.85
CA GLY A 4 -39.92 -1.09 -27.11
C GLY A 4 -40.74 -0.31 -26.07
N ASN A 5 -40.91 -0.82 -24.85
CA ASN A 5 -41.48 -0.06 -23.72
C ASN A 5 -40.38 0.15 -22.67
N ASP A 6 -40.06 1.40 -22.34
CA ASP A 6 -38.96 1.84 -21.46
C ASP A 6 -39.35 2.02 -19.98
N PHE A 7 -40.64 1.85 -19.67
CA PHE A 7 -41.21 1.97 -18.32
C PHE A 7 -41.10 3.37 -17.71
N THR A 8 -40.98 4.40 -18.55
CA THR A 8 -41.02 5.79 -18.11
C THR A 8 -42.23 6.05 -17.22
N ASN A 9 -41.99 6.66 -16.05
CA ASN A 9 -43.01 6.98 -15.04
C ASN A 9 -43.75 5.78 -14.43
N LYS A 10 -43.20 4.56 -14.54
CA LYS A 10 -43.73 3.37 -13.86
C LYS A 10 -42.82 2.93 -12.72
N THR A 11 -43.42 2.34 -11.70
CA THR A 11 -42.73 1.61 -10.62
C THR A 11 -43.05 0.13 -10.78
N ILE A 12 -42.03 -0.72 -10.70
CA ILE A 12 -42.16 -2.17 -10.66
C ILE A 12 -41.81 -2.62 -9.24
N GLU A 13 -42.66 -3.47 -8.68
CA GLU A 13 -42.49 -4.01 -7.32
C GLU A 13 -42.55 -5.54 -7.39
N LEU A 14 -41.61 -6.21 -6.72
CA LEU A 14 -41.72 -7.66 -6.53
C LEU A 14 -42.78 -7.96 -5.47
N GLY A 15 -43.71 -8.87 -5.77
CA GLY A 15 -44.74 -9.31 -4.82
C GLY A 15 -44.39 -10.61 -4.08
N SER A 16 -43.33 -11.29 -4.49
CA SER A 16 -42.81 -12.51 -3.88
C SER A 16 -41.38 -12.78 -4.38
N ASP A 17 -40.70 -13.72 -3.75
CA ASP A 17 -39.46 -14.29 -4.28
C ASP A 17 -39.69 -14.97 -5.64
N ILE A 18 -38.68 -14.93 -6.52
CA ILE A 18 -38.75 -15.49 -7.88
C ILE A 18 -37.50 -16.33 -8.17
N ASP A 19 -37.71 -17.52 -8.69
CA ASP A 19 -36.66 -18.42 -9.17
C ASP A 19 -36.51 -18.33 -10.70
N LEU A 20 -35.31 -17.98 -11.16
CA LEU A 20 -34.96 -17.81 -12.57
C LEU A 20 -34.26 -19.03 -13.17
N SER A 21 -34.03 -20.10 -12.41
CA SER A 21 -33.28 -21.30 -12.83
C SER A 21 -33.75 -21.98 -14.12
N LYS A 22 -35.01 -21.75 -14.53
CA LYS A 22 -35.60 -22.36 -15.74
C LYS A 22 -35.30 -21.60 -17.03
N HIS A 23 -34.68 -20.43 -16.95
CA HIS A 23 -34.52 -19.53 -18.09
C HIS A 23 -33.13 -18.89 -18.11
N TYR A 24 -32.58 -18.73 -19.32
CA TYR A 24 -31.48 -17.78 -19.53
C TYR A 24 -32.02 -16.36 -19.39
N TRP A 25 -31.29 -15.52 -18.66
CA TRP A 25 -31.70 -14.15 -18.45
C TRP A 25 -31.12 -13.25 -19.54
N THR A 26 -32.01 -12.53 -20.24
CA THR A 26 -31.59 -11.42 -21.11
C THR A 26 -31.73 -10.12 -20.34
N PRO A 27 -30.63 -9.34 -20.18
CA PRO A 27 -30.65 -8.07 -19.47
C PRO A 27 -31.82 -7.15 -19.86
N ILE A 28 -32.43 -6.53 -18.85
CA ILE A 28 -33.47 -5.52 -19.07
C ILE A 28 -32.82 -4.23 -19.57
N GLY A 29 -33.16 -3.82 -20.79
CA GLY A 29 -32.66 -2.58 -21.38
C GLY A 29 -31.24 -2.68 -21.92
N ILE A 30 -30.98 -3.77 -22.65
CA ILE A 30 -29.66 -4.18 -23.14
C ILE A 30 -29.07 -3.27 -24.25
N ASN A 31 -29.93 -2.59 -25.01
CA ASN A 31 -29.53 -1.75 -26.15
C ASN A 31 -29.93 -0.28 -25.92
N GLY A 32 -29.11 0.67 -26.40
CA GLY A 32 -29.27 2.12 -26.21
C GLY A 32 -30.67 2.76 -26.44
N PRO A 33 -31.50 2.30 -27.40
CA PRO A 33 -32.88 2.80 -27.53
C PRO A 33 -33.88 2.17 -26.55
N ASN A 34 -33.52 1.08 -25.88
CA ASN A 34 -34.38 0.31 -24.98
C ASN A 34 -33.99 0.46 -23.50
N THR A 35 -33.27 1.52 -23.12
CA THR A 35 -32.80 1.72 -21.73
C THR A 35 -33.94 1.77 -20.72
N PHE A 36 -33.75 1.20 -19.53
CA PHE A 36 -34.75 1.26 -18.46
C PHE A 36 -34.87 2.67 -17.88
N ASN A 37 -36.10 3.20 -17.83
CA ASN A 37 -36.41 4.54 -17.37
C ASN A 37 -37.53 4.58 -16.29
N GLY A 38 -37.79 3.44 -15.64
CA GLY A 38 -38.73 3.31 -14.52
C GLY A 38 -38.05 3.37 -13.14
N SER A 39 -38.80 3.02 -12.10
CA SER A 39 -38.28 2.65 -10.76
C SER A 39 -38.50 1.16 -10.51
N PHE A 40 -37.64 0.55 -9.71
CA PHE A 40 -37.75 -0.86 -9.35
C PHE A 40 -37.51 -1.04 -7.85
N ASN A 41 -38.45 -1.63 -7.13
CA ASN A 41 -38.33 -1.94 -5.72
C ASN A 41 -38.51 -3.45 -5.52
N GLY A 42 -37.47 -4.11 -5.01
CA GLY A 42 -37.51 -5.55 -4.73
C GLY A 42 -38.35 -5.91 -3.51
N GLN A 43 -38.76 -4.94 -2.68
CA GLN A 43 -39.50 -5.13 -1.43
C GLN A 43 -38.85 -6.18 -0.50
N ASN A 44 -37.51 -6.28 -0.55
CA ASN A 44 -36.71 -7.29 0.15
C ASN A 44 -36.97 -8.75 -0.30
N HIS A 45 -37.71 -8.95 -1.39
CA HIS A 45 -37.82 -10.26 -2.04
C HIS A 45 -36.55 -10.62 -2.80
N LYS A 46 -36.35 -11.92 -2.96
CA LYS A 46 -35.15 -12.50 -3.57
C LYS A 46 -35.41 -12.99 -4.98
N LEU A 47 -34.44 -12.75 -5.86
CA LEU A 47 -34.30 -13.43 -7.15
C LEU A 47 -33.23 -14.52 -7.02
N PHE A 48 -33.52 -15.73 -7.47
CA PHE A 48 -32.58 -16.85 -7.41
C PHE A 48 -32.13 -17.32 -8.77
N SER A 49 -30.88 -17.79 -8.85
CA SER A 49 -30.39 -18.60 -9.96
C SER A 49 -30.49 -17.93 -11.33
N MET A 50 -30.22 -16.61 -11.37
CA MET A 50 -30.08 -15.90 -12.62
C MET A 50 -28.84 -16.45 -13.36
N TYR A 51 -29.00 -16.81 -14.63
CA TYR A 51 -27.88 -17.23 -15.47
C TYR A 51 -27.82 -16.40 -16.75
N ILE A 52 -26.69 -15.71 -16.95
CA ILE A 52 -26.38 -14.95 -18.16
C ILE A 52 -25.09 -15.52 -18.76
N ASN A 53 -25.11 -15.85 -20.06
CA ASN A 53 -23.91 -16.22 -20.80
C ASN A 53 -23.88 -15.61 -22.20
N THR A 54 -22.70 -15.53 -22.82
CA THR A 54 -22.52 -14.93 -24.15
C THR A 54 -23.38 -15.59 -25.23
N ASP A 55 -23.46 -16.93 -25.26
CA ASP A 55 -24.15 -17.68 -26.31
C ASP A 55 -25.66 -17.39 -26.40
N ASN A 56 -26.26 -16.98 -25.28
CA ASN A 56 -27.69 -16.70 -25.18
C ASN A 56 -28.01 -15.20 -25.16
N LEU A 57 -27.00 -14.34 -25.32
CA LEU A 57 -27.20 -12.90 -25.42
C LEU A 57 -27.44 -12.47 -26.87
N PRO A 58 -28.24 -11.42 -27.10
CA PRO A 58 -28.32 -10.76 -28.40
C PRO A 58 -26.94 -10.29 -28.87
N SER A 59 -26.72 -10.29 -30.20
CA SER A 59 -25.48 -9.78 -30.78
C SER A 59 -25.22 -8.32 -30.34
N ASN A 60 -23.95 -7.98 -30.07
CA ASN A 60 -23.50 -6.66 -29.60
C ASN A 60 -24.03 -6.23 -28.21
N SER A 61 -24.30 -7.20 -27.33
CA SER A 61 -24.68 -6.93 -25.93
C SER A 61 -23.46 -6.49 -25.11
N ASN A 62 -23.33 -5.18 -24.88
CA ASN A 62 -22.18 -4.60 -24.18
C ASN A 62 -22.47 -4.20 -22.73
N HIS A 63 -23.73 -4.23 -22.29
CA HIS A 63 -24.14 -3.86 -20.94
C HIS A 63 -24.95 -4.99 -20.31
N ILE A 64 -24.40 -5.61 -19.28
CA ILE A 64 -24.81 -6.93 -18.82
C ILE A 64 -25.05 -6.89 -17.32
N GLY A 65 -26.19 -7.44 -16.91
CA GLY A 65 -26.65 -7.56 -15.53
C GLY A 65 -28.12 -7.93 -15.52
N PHE A 66 -28.76 -7.91 -14.35
CA PHE A 66 -30.23 -8.00 -14.31
C PHE A 66 -30.87 -6.89 -15.16
N PHE A 67 -30.33 -5.68 -15.04
CA PHE A 67 -30.50 -4.57 -15.97
C PHE A 67 -29.24 -4.38 -16.83
N GLY A 68 -29.42 -4.08 -18.12
CA GLY A 68 -28.35 -3.67 -19.02
C GLY A 68 -27.98 -2.21 -18.76
N ILE A 69 -28.78 -1.28 -19.30
CA ILE A 69 -28.59 0.16 -19.10
C ILE A 69 -29.80 0.77 -18.38
N ILE A 70 -29.53 1.56 -17.34
CA ILE A 70 -30.55 2.38 -16.68
C ILE A 70 -30.26 3.89 -16.86
N LYS A 71 -31.28 4.65 -17.28
CA LYS A 71 -31.22 6.11 -17.47
C LYS A 71 -32.16 6.90 -16.57
N THR A 72 -32.90 6.19 -15.71
CA THR A 72 -33.84 6.77 -14.76
C THR A 72 -33.13 7.65 -13.74
N THR A 73 -33.76 8.76 -13.33
CA THR A 73 -33.38 9.49 -12.12
C THR A 73 -33.96 8.85 -10.85
N LYS A 74 -34.81 7.84 -11.00
CA LYS A 74 -35.46 7.11 -9.89
C LYS A 74 -34.57 5.98 -9.37
N ALA A 75 -34.95 5.44 -8.22
CA ALA A 75 -34.17 4.42 -7.51
C ALA A 75 -34.41 2.98 -8.06
N ILE A 76 -33.35 2.18 -7.99
CA ILE A 76 -33.41 0.71 -7.92
C ILE A 76 -33.11 0.34 -6.48
N GLU A 77 -34.06 -0.26 -5.77
CA GLU A 77 -33.98 -0.41 -4.32
C GLU A 77 -34.42 -1.78 -3.81
N ASN A 78 -33.85 -2.20 -2.66
CA ASN A 78 -34.29 -3.34 -1.87
C ASN A 78 -34.33 -4.66 -2.66
N LEU A 79 -33.38 -4.86 -3.57
CA LEU A 79 -33.32 -6.02 -4.45
C LEU A 79 -32.14 -6.92 -4.07
N THR A 80 -32.42 -8.20 -3.82
CA THR A 80 -31.40 -9.21 -3.56
C THR A 80 -31.42 -10.27 -4.66
N ILE A 81 -30.28 -10.47 -5.34
CA ILE A 81 -30.09 -11.51 -6.34
C ILE A 81 -29.08 -12.54 -5.82
N CYS A 82 -29.50 -13.80 -5.73
CA CYS A 82 -28.74 -14.88 -5.09
C CYS A 82 -28.40 -16.02 -6.04
N ASN A 83 -27.29 -16.71 -5.73
CA ASN A 83 -26.87 -17.96 -6.37
C ASN A 83 -26.83 -17.84 -7.91
N SER A 84 -26.35 -16.70 -8.41
CA SER A 84 -26.42 -16.35 -9.82
C SER A 84 -25.07 -16.47 -10.52
N LEU A 85 -25.09 -16.75 -11.81
CA LEU A 85 -23.88 -16.88 -12.63
C LEU A 85 -23.95 -15.90 -13.80
N ILE A 86 -22.89 -15.12 -13.97
CA ILE A 86 -22.67 -14.28 -15.15
C ILE A 86 -21.35 -14.72 -15.77
N ASP A 87 -21.41 -15.24 -16.99
CA ASP A 87 -20.25 -15.82 -17.69
C ASP A 87 -20.14 -15.26 -19.11
N ILE A 88 -19.31 -14.22 -19.26
CA ILE A 88 -19.29 -13.37 -20.45
C ILE A 88 -17.94 -13.43 -21.14
N GLU A 89 -17.94 -13.83 -22.40
CA GLU A 89 -16.87 -13.57 -23.35
C GLU A 89 -17.28 -12.44 -24.31
N SER A 90 -16.40 -11.45 -24.52
CA SER A 90 -16.65 -10.31 -25.43
C SER A 90 -15.39 -9.86 -26.16
N SER A 91 -15.52 -9.52 -27.44
CA SER A 91 -14.47 -8.84 -28.23
C SER A 91 -14.70 -7.32 -28.37
N ASN A 92 -15.72 -6.79 -27.68
CA ASN A 92 -16.04 -5.37 -27.60
C ASN A 92 -15.93 -4.88 -26.16
N ASN A 93 -15.87 -3.55 -25.99
CA ASN A 93 -15.96 -2.93 -24.68
C ASN A 93 -17.23 -3.39 -23.96
N VAL A 94 -17.08 -3.95 -22.77
CA VAL A 94 -18.19 -4.53 -22.01
C VAL A 94 -18.27 -3.94 -20.61
N SER A 95 -19.50 -3.78 -20.12
CA SER A 95 -19.83 -3.31 -18.79
C SER A 95 -20.73 -4.35 -18.12
N VAL A 96 -20.22 -4.99 -17.08
CA VAL A 96 -20.84 -6.13 -16.41
C VAL A 96 -21.05 -5.80 -14.93
N GLY A 97 -22.30 -5.81 -14.50
CA GLY A 97 -22.67 -5.75 -13.08
C GLY A 97 -23.63 -6.87 -12.73
N GLY A 98 -23.57 -7.39 -11.51
CA GLY A 98 -24.54 -8.38 -11.05
C GLY A 98 -25.99 -7.89 -11.13
N ILE A 99 -26.22 -6.61 -10.86
CA ILE A 99 -27.53 -5.98 -10.90
C ILE A 99 -27.67 -5.06 -12.12
N VAL A 100 -26.68 -4.21 -12.39
CA VAL A 100 -26.75 -3.21 -13.47
C VAL A 100 -25.46 -3.25 -14.30
N GLY A 101 -25.56 -3.40 -15.62
CA GLY A 101 -24.41 -3.23 -16.51
C GLY A 101 -23.86 -1.81 -16.41
N ALA A 102 -24.61 -0.83 -16.91
CA ALA A 102 -24.24 0.58 -16.85
C ALA A 102 -25.37 1.50 -16.37
N LYS A 103 -25.01 2.51 -15.57
CA LYS A 103 -25.95 3.50 -15.01
C LYS A 103 -25.54 4.92 -15.40
N SER A 104 -26.52 5.74 -15.79
CA SER A 104 -26.27 7.17 -16.09
C SER A 104 -26.79 8.15 -15.04
N TYR A 105 -27.85 7.84 -14.28
CA TYR A 105 -28.46 8.74 -13.28
C TYR A 105 -29.18 7.95 -12.18
N GLY A 106 -29.60 8.62 -11.10
CA GLY A 106 -30.37 8.03 -10.00
C GLY A 106 -29.52 7.26 -8.99
N SER A 107 -30.17 6.47 -8.12
CA SER A 107 -29.50 5.64 -7.10
C SER A 107 -29.70 4.14 -7.32
N ILE A 108 -28.76 3.33 -6.84
CA ILE A 108 -28.94 1.91 -6.52
C ILE A 108 -28.76 1.81 -5.01
N SER A 109 -29.76 1.31 -4.29
CA SER A 109 -29.73 1.33 -2.82
C SER A 109 -30.24 0.05 -2.18
N ASN A 110 -29.61 -0.41 -1.10
CA ASN A 110 -30.03 -1.61 -0.36
C ASN A 110 -30.12 -2.85 -1.27
N CYS A 111 -29.15 -2.99 -2.16
CA CYS A 111 -29.15 -4.03 -3.17
C CYS A 111 -27.97 -4.99 -2.98
N ASN A 112 -28.23 -6.29 -3.11
CA ASN A 112 -27.26 -7.34 -2.82
C ASN A 112 -27.12 -8.31 -3.99
N PHE A 113 -25.89 -8.74 -4.27
CA PHE A 113 -25.59 -9.75 -5.28
C PHE A 113 -24.71 -10.87 -4.71
N SER A 114 -25.05 -12.14 -4.97
CA SER A 114 -24.23 -13.30 -4.65
C SER A 114 -24.21 -14.34 -5.76
N GLY A 115 -23.08 -15.05 -5.88
CA GLY A 115 -22.82 -16.01 -6.94
C GLY A 115 -21.43 -15.84 -7.53
N ASN A 116 -21.30 -15.86 -8.86
CA ASN A 116 -20.02 -15.71 -9.54
C ASN A 116 -20.16 -14.84 -10.80
N ILE A 117 -19.19 -13.94 -11.01
CA ILE A 117 -19.06 -13.13 -12.21
C ILE A 117 -17.72 -13.46 -12.87
N SER A 118 -17.78 -14.06 -14.05
CA SER A 118 -16.64 -14.40 -14.89
C SER A 118 -16.73 -13.62 -16.19
N VAL A 119 -15.69 -12.83 -16.50
CA VAL A 119 -15.63 -12.00 -17.70
C VAL A 119 -14.32 -12.25 -18.43
N THR A 120 -14.38 -12.65 -19.68
CA THR A 120 -13.25 -12.73 -20.60
C THR A 120 -13.41 -11.65 -21.66
N VAL A 121 -12.43 -10.77 -21.80
CA VAL A 121 -12.42 -9.78 -22.89
C VAL A 121 -11.24 -9.97 -23.82
N ASN A 122 -11.54 -9.97 -25.11
CA ASN A 122 -10.59 -10.15 -26.20
C ASN A 122 -10.33 -8.79 -26.86
N ASN A 123 -9.10 -8.26 -26.77
CA ASN A 123 -8.65 -7.04 -27.45
C ASN A 123 -9.55 -5.80 -27.18
N SER A 124 -10.05 -5.64 -25.95
CA SER A 124 -11.00 -4.56 -25.60
C SER A 124 -10.90 -4.11 -24.14
N SER A 125 -11.60 -3.02 -23.80
CA SER A 125 -11.71 -2.48 -22.43
C SER A 125 -12.87 -3.13 -21.66
N SER A 126 -12.82 -3.11 -20.34
CA SER A 126 -13.86 -3.72 -19.50
C SER A 126 -14.20 -2.92 -18.26
N TYR A 127 -15.45 -2.99 -17.82
CA TYR A 127 -15.94 -2.43 -16.58
C TYR A 127 -16.71 -3.51 -15.84
N VAL A 128 -16.19 -4.01 -14.73
CA VAL A 128 -16.74 -5.17 -14.03
C VAL A 128 -16.95 -4.84 -12.57
N GLY A 129 -18.17 -5.08 -12.06
CA GLY A 129 -18.40 -5.08 -10.63
C GLY A 129 -19.54 -5.96 -10.16
N GLY A 130 -19.61 -6.18 -8.85
CA GLY A 130 -20.62 -7.06 -8.25
C GLY A 130 -22.03 -6.49 -8.34
N ILE A 131 -22.16 -5.16 -8.22
CA ILE A 131 -23.45 -4.46 -8.28
C ILE A 131 -23.62 -3.76 -9.63
N SER A 132 -22.63 -2.95 -10.00
CA SER A 132 -22.63 -2.17 -11.24
C SER A 132 -21.36 -2.42 -12.04
N GLY A 133 -21.42 -2.44 -13.37
CA GLY A 133 -20.21 -2.40 -14.19
C GLY A 133 -19.61 -0.99 -14.21
N ASP A 134 -20.39 -0.04 -14.71
CA ASP A 134 -20.01 1.37 -14.77
C ASP A 134 -21.13 2.31 -14.29
N SER A 135 -20.77 3.37 -13.54
CA SER A 135 -21.66 4.43 -13.08
C SER A 135 -21.20 5.84 -13.50
N TYR A 136 -21.91 6.45 -14.46
CA TYR A 136 -21.66 7.79 -15.01
C TYR A 136 -22.55 8.90 -14.37
N ASN A 137 -22.24 10.17 -14.67
CA ASN A 137 -22.98 11.41 -14.32
C ASN A 137 -23.50 11.49 -12.87
N SER A 138 -22.64 11.19 -11.89
CA SER A 138 -22.93 11.30 -10.45
C SER A 138 -24.01 10.33 -9.93
N ALA A 139 -24.24 9.21 -10.61
CA ALA A 139 -25.08 8.13 -10.09
C ALA A 139 -24.53 7.57 -8.76
N SER A 140 -25.39 7.40 -7.75
CA SER A 140 -24.97 6.93 -6.42
C SER A 140 -25.27 5.45 -6.21
N ILE A 141 -24.39 4.75 -5.50
CA ILE A 141 -24.58 3.38 -5.03
C ILE A 141 -24.46 3.42 -3.51
N LEU A 142 -25.52 2.99 -2.82
CA LEU A 142 -25.69 3.20 -1.38
C LEU A 142 -26.06 1.88 -0.71
N ASN A 143 -25.47 1.53 0.43
CA ASN A 143 -25.88 0.36 1.23
C ASN A 143 -25.96 -0.94 0.40
N CYS A 144 -25.00 -1.17 -0.51
CA CYS A 144 -25.03 -2.33 -1.39
C CYS A 144 -23.94 -3.34 -1.01
N ILE A 145 -24.27 -4.64 -1.09
CA ILE A 145 -23.35 -5.71 -0.72
C ILE A 145 -23.09 -6.64 -1.90
N ASN A 146 -21.81 -6.83 -2.24
CA ASN A 146 -21.38 -7.91 -3.10
C ASN A 146 -20.81 -9.06 -2.27
N LEU A 147 -21.35 -10.26 -2.48
CA LEU A 147 -20.88 -11.53 -1.94
C LEU A 147 -20.31 -12.44 -3.05
N ALA A 148 -20.33 -12.00 -4.30
CA ALA A 148 -19.89 -12.80 -5.44
C ALA A 148 -18.40 -12.65 -5.70
N ASP A 149 -17.75 -13.76 -6.03
CA ASP A 149 -16.39 -13.74 -6.57
C ASP A 149 -16.41 -13.16 -8.00
N ILE A 150 -15.45 -12.29 -8.29
CA ILE A 150 -15.32 -11.63 -9.59
C ILE A 150 -13.99 -12.03 -10.22
N SER A 151 -14.04 -12.55 -11.43
CA SER A 151 -12.86 -12.93 -12.21
C SER A 151 -12.89 -12.27 -13.58
N LEU A 152 -11.78 -11.61 -13.93
CA LEU A 152 -11.58 -10.97 -15.24
C LEU A 152 -10.38 -11.58 -15.94
N THR A 153 -10.59 -12.14 -17.13
CA THR A 153 -9.52 -12.59 -18.02
C THR A 153 -9.37 -11.61 -19.18
N LEU A 154 -8.17 -11.07 -19.35
CA LEU A 154 -7.82 -10.13 -20.41
C LEU A 154 -6.98 -10.85 -21.45
N ASN A 155 -7.54 -11.10 -22.63
CA ASN A 155 -6.81 -11.66 -23.76
C ASN A 155 -6.52 -10.54 -24.75
N CYS A 156 -5.30 -9.99 -24.76
CA CYS A 156 -4.95 -8.92 -25.69
C CYS A 156 -3.63 -9.20 -26.41
N ASP A 157 -3.62 -8.87 -27.70
CA ASP A 157 -2.45 -8.93 -28.57
C ASP A 157 -2.15 -7.53 -29.11
N ASN A 158 -1.20 -6.84 -28.47
CA ASN A 158 -0.66 -5.53 -28.86
C ASN A 158 -1.73 -4.44 -29.09
N ILE A 159 -2.78 -4.42 -28.26
CA ILE A 159 -3.78 -3.36 -28.26
C ILE A 159 -3.86 -2.76 -26.86
N SER A 160 -3.83 -1.43 -26.76
CA SER A 160 -4.05 -0.71 -25.51
C SER A 160 -5.45 -0.98 -24.95
N SER A 161 -5.56 -1.57 -23.76
CA SER A 161 -6.83 -1.80 -23.08
C SER A 161 -6.87 -1.16 -21.69
N TYR A 162 -8.05 -0.67 -21.31
CA TYR A 162 -8.31 -0.14 -19.98
C TYR A 162 -9.36 -1.01 -19.31
N SER A 163 -8.99 -1.62 -18.20
CA SER A 163 -9.90 -2.51 -17.48
C SER A 163 -10.09 -2.05 -16.06
N TYR A 164 -11.36 -2.02 -15.66
CA TYR A 164 -11.81 -1.51 -14.38
C TYR A 164 -12.57 -2.61 -13.68
N ILE A 165 -12.10 -3.02 -12.51
CA ILE A 165 -12.70 -4.10 -11.74
C ILE A 165 -12.84 -3.68 -10.28
N GLY A 166 -14.05 -3.78 -9.74
CA GLY A 166 -14.29 -3.52 -8.33
C GLY A 166 -15.38 -4.39 -7.75
N GLY A 167 -15.30 -4.72 -6.46
CA GLY A 167 -16.30 -5.59 -5.82
C GLY A 167 -17.72 -5.04 -5.91
N ILE A 168 -17.88 -3.72 -5.86
CA ILE A 168 -19.17 -3.05 -6.04
C ILE A 168 -19.32 -2.52 -7.45
N THR A 169 -18.33 -1.78 -7.93
CA THR A 169 -18.36 -1.17 -9.27
C THR A 169 -17.00 -1.09 -9.92
N GLY A 170 -16.92 -1.33 -11.23
CA GLY A 170 -15.67 -1.16 -11.97
C GLY A 170 -15.22 0.30 -11.98
N SER A 171 -16.12 1.19 -12.40
CA SER A 171 -15.88 2.63 -12.51
C SER A 171 -17.04 3.43 -11.92
N ASN A 172 -16.71 4.54 -11.25
CA ASN A 172 -17.70 5.38 -10.57
C ASN A 172 -17.37 6.88 -10.62
N VAL A 173 -18.38 7.69 -10.98
CA VAL A 173 -18.32 9.16 -10.95
C VAL A 173 -19.20 9.77 -9.85
N GLY A 174 -20.10 9.00 -9.21
CA GLY A 174 -20.97 9.50 -8.13
C GLY A 174 -20.54 9.05 -6.74
N ASN A 175 -21.49 8.95 -5.81
CA ASN A 175 -21.19 8.61 -4.43
C ASN A 175 -21.27 7.09 -4.22
N LEU A 176 -20.24 6.51 -3.60
CA LEU A 176 -20.31 5.17 -3.02
C LEU A 176 -20.40 5.34 -1.51
N GLU A 177 -21.52 4.91 -0.92
CA GLU A 177 -21.78 5.09 0.51
C GLU A 177 -22.19 3.75 1.13
N GLU A 178 -21.53 3.36 2.22
CA GLU A 178 -21.83 2.11 2.95
C GLU A 178 -21.94 0.87 2.03
N CYS A 179 -21.03 0.76 1.06
CA CYS A 179 -21.00 -0.37 0.15
C CYS A 179 -19.89 -1.36 0.53
N PHE A 180 -20.21 -2.64 0.51
CA PHE A 180 -19.34 -3.70 1.04
C PHE A 180 -19.13 -4.83 0.05
N ASN A 181 -17.87 -5.22 -0.11
CA ASN A 181 -17.52 -6.42 -0.84
C ASN A 181 -17.04 -7.50 0.14
N TYR A 182 -17.40 -8.75 -0.12
CA TYR A 182 -16.88 -9.92 0.59
C TYR A 182 -16.36 -11.00 -0.38
N GLY A 183 -16.61 -10.85 -1.68
CA GLY A 183 -16.10 -11.76 -2.70
C GLY A 183 -14.66 -11.44 -3.08
N SER A 184 -13.91 -12.45 -3.50
CA SER A 184 -12.55 -12.27 -4.01
C SER A 184 -12.56 -11.63 -5.40
N ILE A 185 -11.51 -10.88 -5.71
CA ILE A 185 -11.36 -10.18 -6.98
C ILE A 185 -10.08 -10.64 -7.66
N ASN A 186 -10.23 -11.28 -8.82
CA ASN A 186 -9.13 -11.83 -9.58
C ASN A 186 -9.09 -11.22 -10.99
N SER A 187 -7.90 -10.88 -11.47
CA SER A 187 -7.69 -10.52 -12.87
C SER A 187 -6.40 -11.11 -13.41
N GLU A 188 -6.47 -11.72 -14.58
CA GLU A 188 -5.31 -12.28 -15.26
C GLU A 188 -5.28 -11.82 -16.70
N SER A 189 -4.10 -11.47 -17.20
CA SER A 189 -3.87 -11.23 -18.61
C SER A 189 -3.14 -12.38 -19.29
N ILE A 190 -3.62 -12.75 -20.48
CA ILE A 190 -3.03 -13.74 -21.38
C ILE A 190 -2.66 -13.01 -22.68
N GLY A 191 -1.47 -13.27 -23.23
CA GLY A 191 -0.98 -12.65 -24.48
C GLY A 191 0.09 -11.57 -24.26
N THR A 192 0.43 -10.84 -25.33
CA THR A 192 1.41 -9.74 -25.30
C THR A 192 0.69 -8.40 -25.39
N PHE A 193 0.93 -7.48 -24.45
CA PHE A 193 0.24 -6.19 -24.40
C PHE A 193 1.18 -5.04 -24.80
N GLU A 194 0.61 -3.96 -25.33
CA GLU A 194 1.32 -2.69 -25.40
C GLU A 194 1.51 -2.11 -23.99
N SER A 195 2.64 -1.44 -23.76
CA SER A 195 3.04 -0.86 -22.47
C SER A 195 2.07 0.20 -21.91
N THR A 196 1.11 0.65 -22.71
CA THR A 196 0.12 1.68 -22.36
C THR A 196 -1.14 1.12 -21.71
N SER A 197 -1.32 -0.22 -21.68
CA SER A 197 -2.50 -0.87 -21.11
C SER A 197 -2.55 -0.69 -19.59
N LYS A 198 -3.76 -0.54 -19.03
CA LYS A 198 -3.96 -0.26 -17.59
C LYS A 198 -5.03 -1.14 -16.97
N LEU A 199 -4.74 -1.66 -15.79
CA LEU A 199 -5.69 -2.36 -14.94
C LEU A 199 -5.92 -1.55 -13.66
N TYR A 200 -7.17 -1.19 -13.41
CA TYR A 200 -7.63 -0.53 -12.20
C TYR A 200 -8.47 -1.50 -11.38
N MET A 201 -8.00 -1.86 -10.19
CA MET A 201 -8.59 -2.91 -9.37
C MET A 201 -8.75 -2.43 -7.93
N GLY A 202 -9.95 -2.58 -7.38
CA GLY A 202 -10.22 -2.27 -5.98
C GLY A 202 -11.21 -3.20 -5.32
N GLY A 203 -11.11 -3.44 -4.01
CA GLY A 203 -12.11 -4.24 -3.29
C GLY A 203 -13.52 -3.66 -3.38
N ILE A 204 -13.67 -2.33 -3.42
CA ILE A 204 -14.96 -1.65 -3.64
C ILE A 204 -15.07 -1.14 -5.07
N CYS A 205 -14.07 -0.39 -5.53
CA CYS A 205 -14.12 0.29 -6.82
C CYS A 205 -12.80 0.20 -7.59
N GLY A 206 -12.82 -0.14 -8.87
CA GLY A 206 -11.59 -0.10 -9.68
C GLY A 206 -11.05 1.33 -9.83
N TYR A 207 -11.91 2.25 -10.26
CA TYR A 207 -11.57 3.64 -10.53
C TYR A 207 -12.68 4.60 -10.13
N THR A 208 -12.33 5.72 -9.50
CA THR A 208 -13.34 6.72 -9.18
C THR A 208 -12.93 8.19 -9.38
N LYS A 209 -13.89 8.97 -9.88
CA LYS A 209 -13.91 10.44 -9.89
C LYS A 209 -14.87 11.04 -8.86
N GLY A 210 -15.74 10.20 -8.30
CA GLY A 210 -16.73 10.61 -7.31
C GLY A 210 -16.21 10.46 -5.88
N SER A 211 -17.10 10.47 -4.90
CA SER A 211 -16.75 10.24 -3.50
C SER A 211 -16.96 8.78 -3.09
N ILE A 212 -16.18 8.34 -2.13
CA ILE A 212 -16.39 7.10 -1.38
C ILE A 212 -16.51 7.52 0.08
N SER A 213 -17.57 7.12 0.76
CA SER A 213 -17.81 7.38 2.18
C SER A 213 -18.19 6.09 2.87
N ILE A 214 -17.48 5.76 3.96
CA ILE A 214 -17.73 4.58 4.78
C ILE A 214 -17.64 5.09 6.22
N SER A 215 -18.77 5.11 6.92
CA SER A 215 -18.90 5.77 8.22
C SER A 215 -18.68 4.83 9.40
N GLU A 216 -18.85 3.52 9.23
CA GLU A 216 -18.57 2.55 10.29
C GLU A 216 -17.28 1.74 10.05
N ILE A 217 -16.72 1.23 11.15
CA ILE A 217 -15.53 0.37 11.11
C ILE A 217 -15.90 -0.95 10.43
N TYR A 218 -15.46 -1.09 9.19
CA TYR A 218 -15.68 -2.30 8.40
C TYR A 218 -14.36 -2.87 7.91
N SER A 219 -14.35 -4.21 7.75
CA SER A 219 -13.18 -4.96 7.27
C SER A 219 -13.52 -5.64 5.96
N PHE A 220 -12.94 -5.18 4.85
CA PHE A 220 -12.86 -6.02 3.65
C PHE A 220 -11.92 -7.19 3.96
N ASN A 221 -12.39 -8.41 3.78
CA ASN A 221 -11.68 -9.66 4.11
C ASN A 221 -11.57 -10.59 2.88
N GLY A 222 -11.40 -10.02 1.69
CA GLY A 222 -11.27 -10.79 0.44
C GLY A 222 -9.87 -10.68 -0.14
N ASP A 223 -9.49 -11.67 -0.94
CA ASP A 223 -8.21 -11.64 -1.65
C ASP A 223 -8.35 -10.81 -2.93
N ILE A 224 -7.29 -10.06 -3.24
CA ILE A 224 -7.14 -9.30 -4.47
C ILE A 224 -5.92 -9.85 -5.21
N TYR A 225 -6.14 -10.36 -6.41
CA TYR A 225 -5.09 -11.00 -7.20
C TYR A 225 -5.06 -10.45 -8.62
N ALA A 226 -3.89 -9.95 -9.04
CA ALA A 226 -3.68 -9.52 -10.40
C ALA A 226 -2.35 -10.01 -10.98
N ILE A 227 -2.41 -10.58 -12.19
CA ILE A 227 -1.28 -10.72 -13.10
C ILE A 227 -1.61 -9.93 -14.37
N PHE A 228 -0.78 -8.94 -14.70
CA PHE A 228 -1.06 -8.04 -15.82
C PHE A 228 0.19 -7.68 -16.63
N TYR A 229 0.05 -7.64 -17.95
CA TYR A 229 1.11 -7.27 -18.90
C TYR A 229 1.25 -5.75 -19.16
N GLY A 230 0.69 -4.90 -18.29
CA GLY A 230 0.73 -3.44 -18.37
C GLY A 230 0.76 -2.78 -16.99
N THR A 231 0.34 -1.52 -16.88
CA THR A 231 0.34 -0.80 -15.59
C THR A 231 -0.79 -1.32 -14.69
N THR A 232 -0.48 -1.61 -13.42
CA THR A 232 -1.50 -2.01 -12.43
C THR A 232 -1.71 -0.92 -11.38
N TYR A 233 -2.98 -0.68 -11.03
CA TYR A 233 -3.40 0.17 -9.92
C TYR A 233 -4.31 -0.65 -9.01
N ILE A 234 -3.81 -1.06 -7.85
CA ILE A 234 -4.48 -2.02 -6.98
C ILE A 234 -4.63 -1.45 -5.56
N GLY A 235 -5.86 -1.45 -5.07
CA GLY A 235 -6.19 -1.02 -3.71
C GLY A 235 -7.17 -1.96 -3.00
N GLY A 236 -7.14 -2.04 -1.67
CA GLY A 236 -8.19 -2.75 -0.93
C GLY A 236 -9.57 -2.08 -1.05
N ILE A 237 -9.63 -0.75 -1.16
CA ILE A 237 -10.86 -0.01 -1.47
C ILE A 237 -10.88 0.35 -2.95
N CYS A 238 -9.85 1.07 -3.40
CA CYS A 238 -9.83 1.62 -4.74
C CYS A 238 -8.46 1.54 -5.44
N GLY A 239 -8.46 1.12 -6.70
CA GLY A 239 -7.24 1.11 -7.51
C GLY A 239 -6.73 2.52 -7.78
N TYR A 240 -7.60 3.41 -8.27
CA TYR A 240 -7.23 4.76 -8.70
C TYR A 240 -8.29 5.81 -8.34
N ILE A 241 -7.84 6.89 -7.71
CA ILE A 241 -8.66 8.02 -7.30
C ILE A 241 -8.26 9.30 -8.06
N GLU A 242 -9.21 9.88 -8.80
CA GLU A 242 -9.07 11.21 -9.43
C GLU A 242 -9.91 12.29 -8.73
N GLY A 243 -10.97 11.89 -8.01
CA GLY A 243 -11.91 12.80 -7.34
C GLY A 243 -11.43 13.31 -5.98
N VAL A 244 -12.30 14.08 -5.31
CA VAL A 244 -12.12 14.48 -3.91
C VAL A 244 -12.77 13.41 -3.03
N ILE A 245 -11.98 12.76 -2.17
CA ILE A 245 -12.46 11.64 -1.34
C ILE A 245 -11.97 11.82 0.10
N SER A 246 -12.80 11.41 1.06
CA SER A 246 -12.35 11.13 2.43
C SER A 246 -12.60 9.66 2.72
N ILE A 247 -11.58 8.93 3.15
CA ILE A 247 -11.70 7.56 3.61
C ILE A 247 -11.39 7.58 5.10
N GLU A 248 -12.38 7.30 5.92
CA GLU A 248 -12.27 7.41 7.37
C GLU A 248 -12.66 6.09 8.02
N ASN A 249 -11.98 5.74 9.12
CA ASN A 249 -12.34 4.61 10.00
C ASN A 249 -12.46 3.25 9.30
N TYR A 250 -11.71 3.03 8.22
CA TYR A 250 -11.81 1.81 7.44
C TYR A 250 -10.72 0.80 7.81
N SER A 251 -11.04 -0.49 7.82
CA SER A 251 -10.06 -1.56 7.96
C SER A 251 -10.09 -2.54 6.78
N CYS A 252 -8.96 -3.16 6.47
CA CYS A 252 -8.95 -4.27 5.52
C CYS A 252 -7.88 -5.32 5.85
N SER A 253 -8.15 -6.55 5.40
CA SER A 253 -7.30 -7.72 5.60
C SER A 253 -7.42 -8.69 4.42
N GLY A 254 -6.46 -9.61 4.31
CA GLY A 254 -6.41 -10.63 3.27
C GLY A 254 -5.04 -10.63 2.57
N LYS A 255 -4.99 -11.12 1.34
CA LYS A 255 -3.81 -11.03 0.49
C LYS A 255 -4.04 -10.10 -0.71
N LEU A 256 -3.06 -9.24 -1.00
CA LEU A 256 -3.04 -8.40 -2.20
C LEU A 256 -1.82 -8.77 -3.04
N THR A 257 -2.04 -9.30 -4.24
CA THR A 257 -0.96 -9.66 -5.18
C THR A 257 -1.04 -8.81 -6.43
N SER A 258 0.06 -8.15 -6.80
CA SER A 258 0.19 -7.35 -8.02
C SER A 258 1.42 -7.77 -8.79
N LYS A 259 1.24 -8.50 -9.89
CA LYS A 259 2.34 -8.87 -10.79
C LYS A 259 2.23 -8.11 -12.10
N SER A 260 3.15 -7.20 -12.36
CA SER A 260 3.26 -6.45 -13.61
C SER A 260 4.43 -6.95 -14.44
N SER A 261 4.19 -7.36 -15.67
CA SER A 261 5.24 -7.96 -16.51
C SER A 261 5.94 -6.99 -17.49
N HIS A 262 5.49 -5.73 -17.63
CA HIS A 262 6.10 -4.76 -18.59
C HIS A 262 5.97 -3.26 -18.22
N SER A 263 5.33 -2.90 -17.10
CA SER A 263 5.07 -1.48 -16.76
C SER A 263 4.99 -1.27 -15.24
N ASP A 264 4.72 -0.04 -14.80
CA ASP A 264 4.65 0.31 -13.37
C ASP A 264 3.59 -0.48 -12.61
N ALA A 265 3.81 -0.68 -11.32
CA ALA A 265 2.83 -1.26 -10.40
C ALA A 265 2.59 -0.31 -9.23
N TYR A 266 1.31 -0.04 -8.95
CA TYR A 266 0.85 0.77 -7.83
C TYR A 266 -0.02 -0.11 -6.94
N ALA A 267 0.43 -0.35 -5.70
CA ALA A 267 -0.26 -1.22 -4.77
C ALA A 267 -0.36 -0.57 -3.39
N GLY A 268 -1.59 -0.47 -2.87
CA GLY A 268 -1.84 -0.02 -1.51
C GLY A 268 -2.91 -0.85 -0.81
N GLY A 269 -2.78 -1.08 0.49
CA GLY A 269 -3.82 -1.81 1.23
C GLY A 269 -5.18 -1.09 1.22
N ILE A 270 -5.21 0.24 1.09
CA ILE A 270 -6.44 1.04 0.93
C ILE A 270 -6.58 1.52 -0.51
N CYS A 271 -5.54 2.19 -1.04
CA CYS A 271 -5.57 2.79 -2.37
C CYS A 271 -4.29 2.55 -3.16
N GLY A 272 -4.40 2.23 -4.45
CA GLY A 272 -3.23 2.08 -5.32
C GLY A 272 -2.57 3.42 -5.65
N TYR A 273 -3.35 4.35 -6.21
CA TYR A 273 -2.83 5.63 -6.71
C TYR A 273 -3.84 6.76 -6.55
N ILE A 274 -3.32 7.97 -6.32
CA ILE A 274 -4.13 9.20 -6.21
C ILE A 274 -3.59 10.29 -7.13
N SER A 275 -4.48 10.88 -7.92
CA SER A 275 -4.27 12.16 -8.61
C SER A 275 -5.16 13.30 -8.13
N GLY A 276 -6.20 13.02 -7.33
CA GLY A 276 -7.10 14.02 -6.74
C GLY A 276 -6.72 14.43 -5.32
N ASP A 277 -7.61 15.18 -4.65
CA ASP A 277 -7.49 15.50 -3.22
C ASP A 277 -8.02 14.31 -2.40
N LEU A 278 -7.19 13.74 -1.53
CA LEU A 278 -7.61 12.64 -0.66
C LEU A 278 -7.27 12.95 0.79
N LEU A 279 -8.19 12.63 1.69
CA LEU A 279 -7.91 12.49 3.11
C LEU A 279 -8.12 11.02 3.51
N ILE A 280 -7.08 10.38 4.04
CA ILE A 280 -7.21 9.05 4.68
C ILE A 280 -6.99 9.25 6.17
N THR A 281 -8.01 8.97 6.99
CA THR A 281 -7.94 9.14 8.45
C THR A 281 -8.37 7.86 9.17
N ASN A 282 -7.70 7.54 10.27
CA ASN A 282 -8.10 6.43 11.16
C ASN A 282 -8.26 5.07 10.45
N CYS A 283 -7.52 4.83 9.37
CA CYS A 283 -7.64 3.60 8.59
C CYS A 283 -6.59 2.56 8.99
N ALA A 284 -6.94 1.28 8.89
CA ALA A 284 -6.05 0.17 9.17
C ALA A 284 -5.96 -0.78 7.97
N SER A 285 -4.77 -1.30 7.69
CA SER A 285 -4.61 -2.42 6.76
C SER A 285 -3.74 -3.51 7.36
N SER A 286 -4.13 -4.76 7.12
CA SER A 286 -3.41 -5.97 7.50
C SER A 286 -3.16 -6.88 6.31
N PHE A 287 -3.24 -6.33 5.09
CA PHE A 287 -2.93 -7.08 3.88
C PHE A 287 -1.48 -7.56 3.87
N ASP A 288 -1.29 -8.85 3.60
CA ASP A 288 -0.01 -9.32 3.06
C ASP A 288 0.06 -8.88 1.59
N ILE A 289 0.97 -7.97 1.28
CA ILE A 289 1.12 -7.34 -0.03
C ILE A 289 2.32 -7.96 -0.74
N ASP A 290 2.08 -8.54 -1.92
CA ASP A 290 3.08 -9.22 -2.75
C ASP A 290 3.13 -8.55 -4.14
N VAL A 291 4.22 -7.85 -4.43
CA VAL A 291 4.38 -7.05 -5.65
C VAL A 291 5.61 -7.46 -6.43
N ASP A 292 5.35 -7.88 -7.67
CA ASP A 292 6.35 -8.31 -8.63
C ASP A 292 6.30 -7.38 -9.85
N ILE A 293 7.43 -6.76 -10.23
CA ILE A 293 7.50 -5.85 -11.40
C ILE A 293 8.55 -6.25 -12.43
N ALA A 294 8.29 -6.10 -13.71
CA ALA A 294 9.26 -6.48 -14.74
C ALA A 294 10.26 -5.39 -15.12
N LYS A 295 10.94 -5.63 -16.25
CA LYS A 295 11.98 -4.80 -16.85
C LYS A 295 11.45 -3.40 -17.20
N TYR A 296 12.19 -2.35 -16.80
CA TYR A 296 11.87 -0.93 -17.03
C TYR A 296 10.67 -0.36 -16.25
N ALA A 297 10.32 -0.94 -15.10
CA ALA A 297 9.15 -0.55 -14.33
C ALA A 297 9.51 0.09 -12.97
N THR A 298 8.57 0.88 -12.45
CA THR A 298 8.58 1.37 -11.08
C THR A 298 7.51 0.68 -10.25
N ALA A 299 7.88 0.19 -9.07
CA ALA A 299 6.94 -0.30 -8.08
C ALA A 299 6.71 0.77 -7.00
N TYR A 300 5.44 1.09 -6.76
CA TYR A 300 4.98 1.98 -5.71
C TYR A 300 4.12 1.16 -4.74
N VAL A 301 4.69 0.80 -3.59
CA VAL A 301 4.07 -0.16 -2.68
C VAL A 301 3.93 0.46 -1.30
N GLY A 302 2.69 0.55 -0.81
CA GLY A 302 2.36 1.03 0.52
C GLY A 302 1.43 0.07 1.25
N GLY A 303 1.55 -0.06 2.57
CA GLY A 303 0.53 -0.77 3.35
C GLY A 303 -0.82 -0.07 3.36
N ILE A 304 -0.86 1.26 3.18
CA ILE A 304 -2.10 2.05 3.04
C ILE A 304 -2.24 2.56 1.60
N LEU A 305 -1.21 3.21 1.07
CA LEU A 305 -1.25 3.89 -0.21
C LEU A 305 -0.04 3.57 -1.09
N GLY A 306 -0.24 3.13 -2.33
CA GLY A 306 0.88 2.93 -3.25
C GLY A 306 1.61 4.24 -3.58
N CYS A 307 0.91 5.22 -4.15
CA CYS A 307 1.52 6.47 -4.59
C CYS A 307 0.64 7.72 -4.38
N ASN A 308 1.27 8.76 -3.82
CA ASN A 308 0.71 10.09 -3.62
C ASN A 308 1.53 11.15 -4.37
N LEU A 309 1.03 11.66 -5.50
CA LEU A 309 1.75 12.67 -6.29
C LEU A 309 1.27 14.10 -6.08
N ARG A 310 0.11 14.32 -5.46
CA ARG A 310 -0.52 15.64 -5.39
C ARG A 310 -0.84 16.08 -3.98
N THR A 311 -2.04 15.81 -3.48
CA THR A 311 -2.62 16.48 -2.31
C THR A 311 -3.15 15.51 -1.24
N GLY A 312 -2.80 14.22 -1.34
CA GLY A 312 -3.27 13.20 -0.40
C GLY A 312 -2.67 13.39 1.00
N THR A 313 -3.50 13.46 2.05
CA THR A 313 -3.03 13.49 3.44
C THR A 313 -3.41 12.20 4.15
N ILE A 314 -2.47 11.61 4.91
CA ILE A 314 -2.69 10.37 5.66
C ILE A 314 -2.48 10.63 7.15
N ILE A 315 -3.49 10.34 7.97
CA ILE A 315 -3.48 10.65 9.41
C ILE A 315 -3.99 9.46 10.21
N ASN A 316 -3.35 9.16 11.35
CA ASN A 316 -3.83 8.15 12.30
C ASN A 316 -4.03 6.75 11.67
N CYS A 317 -3.20 6.37 10.69
CA CYS A 317 -3.36 5.10 9.99
C CYS A 317 -2.40 4.02 10.48
N TYR A 318 -2.81 2.75 10.38
CA TYR A 318 -2.08 1.60 10.91
C TYR A 318 -1.88 0.54 9.83
N TYR A 319 -0.67 0.04 9.67
CA TYR A 319 -0.37 -1.12 8.84
C TYR A 319 0.23 -2.25 9.67
N SER A 320 -0.21 -3.49 9.46
CA SER A 320 0.20 -4.67 10.25
C SER A 320 0.47 -5.94 9.44
N GLY A 321 0.19 -5.96 8.14
CA GLY A 321 0.52 -7.09 7.26
C GLY A 321 1.99 -7.05 6.83
N ASN A 322 2.44 -8.01 6.02
CA ASN A 322 3.81 -7.99 5.49
C ASN A 322 3.86 -7.52 4.04
N ILE A 323 4.91 -6.78 3.68
CA ILE A 323 5.17 -6.36 2.30
C ILE A 323 6.32 -7.16 1.73
N TYR A 324 6.09 -7.75 0.56
CA TYR A 324 7.06 -8.40 -0.30
C TYR A 324 7.11 -7.65 -1.62
N ALA A 325 8.29 -7.16 -2.01
CA ALA A 325 8.45 -6.47 -3.29
C ALA A 325 9.75 -6.85 -3.98
N GLY A 326 9.68 -7.14 -5.28
CA GLY A 326 10.87 -7.45 -6.07
C GLY A 326 10.67 -7.34 -7.57
N PRO A 327 11.76 -7.28 -8.36
CA PRO A 327 11.67 -7.31 -9.80
C PRO A 327 11.61 -8.74 -10.35
N VAL A 328 10.72 -8.94 -11.33
CA VAL A 328 10.63 -10.08 -12.23
C VAL A 328 11.70 -9.95 -13.33
N ASN A 329 12.60 -10.93 -13.38
CA ASN A 329 13.45 -11.30 -14.53
C ASN A 329 13.65 -10.23 -15.63
N GLY A 330 14.69 -9.38 -15.52
CA GLY A 330 15.01 -8.43 -16.59
C GLY A 330 16.33 -7.68 -16.45
N ASN A 331 16.98 -7.37 -17.59
CA ASN A 331 18.34 -6.78 -17.67
C ASN A 331 18.39 -5.24 -17.73
N VAL A 332 17.34 -4.47 -17.39
CA VAL A 332 17.43 -2.98 -17.35
C VAL A 332 16.46 -2.27 -16.38
N GLY A 333 16.81 -1.03 -16.01
CA GLY A 333 16.72 -0.42 -14.68
C GLY A 333 15.33 -0.18 -14.08
N ASN A 334 15.14 -0.74 -12.89
CA ASN A 334 13.89 -0.70 -12.15
C ASN A 334 14.01 0.22 -10.93
N THR A 335 12.88 0.82 -10.53
CA THR A 335 12.79 1.64 -9.32
C THR A 335 11.81 1.01 -8.34
N LEU A 336 12.21 0.85 -7.08
CA LEU A 336 11.35 0.31 -6.03
C LEU A 336 11.16 1.37 -4.94
N TYR A 337 9.92 1.80 -4.73
CA TYR A 337 9.52 2.68 -3.65
C TYR A 337 8.54 1.93 -2.75
N VAL A 338 9.03 1.53 -1.57
CA VAL A 338 8.31 0.62 -0.67
C VAL A 338 8.22 1.23 0.72
N GLY A 339 7.00 1.44 1.21
CA GLY A 339 6.73 1.98 2.55
C GLY A 339 5.67 1.17 3.28
N GLY A 340 5.75 1.07 4.61
CA GLY A 340 4.66 0.45 5.39
C GLY A 340 3.36 1.25 5.33
N ILE A 341 3.41 2.56 5.10
CA ILE A 341 2.21 3.39 4.90
C ILE A 341 2.09 3.82 3.44
N SER A 342 3.14 4.44 2.88
CA SER A 342 3.13 4.96 1.51
C SER A 342 4.36 4.57 0.72
N GLY A 343 4.21 4.09 -0.51
CA GLY A 343 5.36 3.83 -1.39
C GLY A 343 6.06 5.12 -1.78
N TYR A 344 5.33 6.05 -2.39
CA TYR A 344 5.79 7.39 -2.73
C TYR A 344 4.88 8.46 -2.13
N ASN A 345 5.47 9.52 -1.58
CA ASN A 345 4.74 10.55 -0.87
C ASN A 345 5.24 11.97 -1.19
N ASN A 346 4.30 12.87 -1.50
CA ASN A 346 4.53 14.30 -1.69
C ASN A 346 3.94 15.19 -0.58
N GLU A 347 3.14 14.64 0.33
CA GLU A 347 2.31 15.41 1.25
C GLU A 347 2.38 14.91 2.71
N THR A 348 1.49 15.36 3.60
CA THR A 348 1.61 15.04 5.02
C THR A 348 1.20 13.59 5.34
N ILE A 349 2.08 12.86 6.03
CA ILE A 349 1.76 11.63 6.75
C ILE A 349 2.00 11.89 8.23
N SER A 350 0.98 11.71 9.06
CA SER A 350 1.08 12.01 10.49
C SER A 350 0.40 10.97 11.38
N ASN A 351 0.94 10.76 12.58
CA ASN A 351 0.37 9.83 13.57
C ASN A 351 0.16 8.41 13.02
N CYS A 352 1.00 7.96 12.09
CA CYS A 352 0.83 6.65 11.44
C CYS A 352 1.81 5.61 11.99
N TYR A 353 1.38 4.35 11.98
CA TYR A 353 2.08 3.23 12.60
C TYR A 353 2.26 2.09 11.61
N ASN A 354 3.50 1.65 11.42
CA ASN A 354 3.80 0.39 10.77
C ASN A 354 4.25 -0.65 11.79
N LEU A 355 3.48 -1.73 11.90
CA LEU A 355 3.78 -2.92 12.69
C LEU A 355 4.25 -4.08 11.80
N GLY A 356 4.01 -3.98 10.49
CA GLY A 356 4.26 -4.99 9.47
C GLY A 356 5.71 -5.06 9.00
N ASN A 357 6.19 -6.27 8.69
CA ASN A 357 7.56 -6.42 8.17
C ASN A 357 7.62 -6.12 6.67
N ILE A 358 8.76 -5.60 6.22
CA ILE A 358 8.99 -5.21 4.83
C ILE A 358 10.20 -5.97 4.29
N PHE A 359 9.99 -6.75 3.24
CA PHE A 359 11.00 -7.55 2.57
C PHE A 359 11.11 -7.13 1.11
N VAL A 360 12.26 -6.59 0.74
CA VAL A 360 12.53 -6.14 -0.63
C VAL A 360 13.76 -6.87 -1.15
N SER A 361 13.63 -7.50 -2.32
CA SER A 361 14.74 -8.24 -2.95
C SER A 361 14.91 -7.84 -4.41
N SER A 362 16.16 -7.72 -4.88
CA SER A 362 16.50 -7.48 -6.29
C SER A 362 17.65 -8.37 -6.75
N ASP A 363 17.34 -9.42 -7.52
CA ASP A 363 18.35 -10.39 -8.00
C ASP A 363 18.98 -10.04 -9.35
N LYS A 364 18.34 -9.18 -10.14
CA LYS A 364 18.85 -8.71 -11.44
C LYS A 364 18.41 -7.26 -11.63
N SER A 365 19.36 -6.37 -11.85
CA SER A 365 19.14 -4.96 -12.10
C SER A 365 20.15 -4.46 -13.13
N SER A 366 19.90 -3.29 -13.73
CA SER A 366 20.94 -2.57 -14.47
C SER A 366 21.44 -1.33 -13.76
N ASN A 367 22.48 -0.75 -14.36
CA ASN A 367 22.95 0.59 -14.06
C ASN A 367 21.78 1.60 -14.00
N GLY A 368 21.70 2.37 -12.91
CA GLY A 368 20.66 3.38 -12.67
C GLY A 368 19.43 2.92 -11.87
N SER A 369 19.35 1.66 -11.45
CA SER A 369 18.26 1.18 -10.59
C SER A 369 18.33 1.82 -9.20
N VAL A 370 17.17 2.11 -8.60
CA VAL A 370 17.04 2.75 -7.28
C VAL A 370 16.06 1.99 -6.41
N MET A 371 16.41 1.76 -5.15
CA MET A 371 15.50 1.20 -4.16
C MET A 371 15.44 2.13 -2.96
N HIS A 372 14.27 2.72 -2.70
CA HIS A 372 13.99 3.45 -1.47
C HIS A 372 12.96 2.69 -0.64
N ILE A 373 13.38 2.23 0.53
CA ILE A 373 12.56 1.41 1.42
C ILE A 373 12.44 2.11 2.78
N GLY A 374 11.22 2.30 3.27
CA GLY A 374 10.97 2.91 4.57
C GLY A 374 9.92 2.16 5.37
N GLY A 375 9.94 2.26 6.70
CA GLY A 375 8.86 1.71 7.52
C GLY A 375 7.55 2.47 7.35
N ILE A 376 7.61 3.77 7.02
CA ILE A 376 6.44 4.61 6.78
C ILE A 376 6.36 4.99 5.31
N ALA A 377 7.42 5.61 4.78
CA ALA A 377 7.45 6.09 3.39
C ALA A 377 8.65 5.51 2.64
N GLY A 378 8.46 4.91 1.47
CA GLY A 378 9.58 4.52 0.62
C GLY A 378 10.36 5.75 0.15
N HIS A 379 9.70 6.58 -0.65
CA HIS A 379 10.23 7.84 -1.15
C HIS A 379 9.35 9.01 -0.66
N ASN A 380 9.86 9.80 0.28
CA ASN A 380 9.24 11.05 0.70
C ASN A 380 9.91 12.24 -0.02
N SER A 381 9.26 12.76 -1.06
CA SER A 381 9.83 13.78 -1.94
C SER A 381 9.69 15.18 -1.34
N SER A 382 8.46 15.60 -1.00
CA SER A 382 8.18 16.92 -0.40
C SER A 382 7.33 16.87 0.86
N GLY A 383 6.83 15.69 1.23
CA GLY A 383 5.84 15.54 2.30
C GLY A 383 6.39 15.69 3.71
N ASN A 384 5.56 16.13 4.66
CA ASN A 384 5.94 16.15 6.07
C ASN A 384 5.62 14.82 6.74
N LEU A 385 6.61 14.20 7.36
CA LEU A 385 6.43 12.99 8.16
C LEU A 385 6.48 13.37 9.65
N MET A 386 5.35 13.24 10.34
CA MET A 386 5.23 13.73 11.72
C MET A 386 4.65 12.67 12.66
N ASN A 387 5.27 12.47 13.82
CA ASN A 387 4.73 11.58 14.85
C ASN A 387 4.43 10.15 14.34
N CYS A 388 5.31 9.60 13.49
CA CYS A 388 5.11 8.28 12.91
C CYS A 388 5.99 7.22 13.57
N TYR A 389 5.50 5.98 13.62
CA TYR A 389 6.13 4.89 14.36
C TYR A 389 6.34 3.66 13.49
N ASN A 390 7.55 3.10 13.49
CA ASN A 390 7.83 1.80 12.87
C ASN A 390 8.31 0.79 13.93
N SER A 391 7.67 -0.37 13.98
CA SER A 391 8.16 -1.54 14.72
C SER A 391 8.42 -2.76 13.83
N GLY A 392 7.96 -2.72 12.58
CA GLY A 392 8.22 -3.77 11.60
C GLY A 392 9.69 -3.85 11.21
N LYS A 393 10.19 -5.08 11.04
CA LYS A 393 11.54 -5.33 10.51
C LYS A 393 11.58 -5.00 9.02
N ILE A 394 12.65 -4.35 8.58
CA ILE A 394 12.88 -3.96 7.19
C ILE A 394 14.14 -4.65 6.68
N VAL A 395 13.99 -5.46 5.64
CA VAL A 395 15.09 -6.18 4.99
C VAL A 395 15.14 -5.81 3.52
N SER A 396 16.30 -5.34 3.07
CA SER A 396 16.57 -5.00 1.68
C SER A 396 17.76 -5.81 1.17
N LEU A 397 17.52 -6.64 0.15
CA LEU A 397 18.52 -7.53 -0.44
C LEU A 397 18.74 -7.17 -1.91
N SER A 398 20.00 -7.10 -2.34
CA SER A 398 20.33 -7.03 -3.76
C SER A 398 21.43 -8.01 -4.14
N ASN A 399 21.14 -8.90 -5.08
CA ASN A 399 22.11 -9.82 -5.67
C ASN A 399 22.41 -9.49 -7.14
N SER A 400 22.12 -8.27 -7.56
CA SER A 400 22.23 -7.86 -8.95
C SER A 400 23.68 -7.83 -9.45
N SER A 401 23.90 -8.20 -10.71
CA SER A 401 25.19 -7.97 -11.39
C SER A 401 25.55 -6.49 -11.60
N ASN A 402 24.64 -5.55 -11.34
CA ASN A 402 24.87 -4.11 -11.42
C ASN A 402 24.60 -3.41 -10.09
N LEU A 403 25.54 -2.57 -9.64
CA LEU A 403 25.41 -1.84 -8.40
C LEU A 403 24.21 -0.87 -8.43
N ILE A 404 23.29 -1.08 -7.47
CA ILE A 404 22.02 -0.38 -7.25
C ILE A 404 22.19 0.66 -6.13
N ASN A 405 21.53 1.81 -6.23
CA ASN A 405 21.37 2.70 -5.07
C ASN A 405 20.30 2.12 -4.14
N ILE A 406 20.72 1.60 -2.99
CA ILE A 406 19.83 1.01 -1.99
C ILE A 406 19.79 1.94 -0.80
N CYS A 407 18.63 2.47 -0.49
CA CYS A 407 18.46 3.36 0.65
C CYS A 407 17.26 2.97 1.48
N THR A 408 17.58 2.46 2.66
CA THR A 408 16.61 1.84 3.57
C THR A 408 16.62 2.59 4.89
N GLY A 409 15.46 3.08 5.32
CA GLY A 409 15.28 3.76 6.60
C GLY A 409 14.21 3.12 7.46
N GLY A 410 14.34 3.20 8.78
CA GLY A 410 13.27 2.75 9.69
C GLY A 410 11.95 3.52 9.51
N ILE A 411 11.99 4.76 9.04
CA ILE A 411 10.81 5.59 8.74
C ILE A 411 10.74 5.90 7.25
N ALA A 412 11.80 6.44 6.67
CA ALA A 412 11.83 6.84 5.26
C ALA A 412 13.05 6.29 4.51
N GLY A 413 12.85 5.70 3.34
CA GLY A 413 13.99 5.31 2.48
C GLY A 413 14.73 6.54 1.95
N TYR A 414 13.97 7.50 1.43
CA TYR A 414 14.44 8.82 1.01
C TYR A 414 13.59 9.91 1.66
N ASN A 415 14.22 10.99 2.13
CA ASN A 415 13.55 12.16 2.68
C ASN A 415 14.03 13.46 2.03
N GLY A 416 13.13 14.17 1.35
CA GLY A 416 13.38 15.50 0.77
C GLY A 416 12.79 16.66 1.56
N SER A 417 12.15 16.42 2.71
CA SER A 417 11.40 17.44 3.46
C SER A 417 11.53 17.27 4.98
N ILE A 418 10.55 17.70 5.76
CA ILE A 418 10.59 17.67 7.24
C ILE A 418 10.13 16.30 7.74
N LEU A 419 10.96 15.69 8.59
CA LEU A 419 10.64 14.51 9.36
C LEU A 419 10.85 14.82 10.84
N SER A 420 9.79 14.72 11.65
CA SER A 420 9.86 15.08 13.05
C SER A 420 9.04 14.18 13.97
N TYR A 421 9.53 14.00 15.20
CA TYR A 421 8.86 13.17 16.21
C TYR A 421 8.62 11.73 15.77
N CYS A 422 9.49 11.16 14.93
CA CYS A 422 9.32 9.80 14.46
C CYS A 422 10.15 8.81 15.28
N TYR A 423 9.68 7.57 15.36
CA TYR A 423 10.27 6.54 16.22
C TYR A 423 10.41 5.22 15.46
N ASN A 424 11.61 4.65 15.50
CA ASN A 424 11.87 3.32 14.97
C ASN A 424 12.32 2.36 16.07
N THR A 425 11.65 1.21 16.15
CA THR A 425 12.03 0.05 16.98
C THR A 425 12.33 -1.18 16.13
N GLY A 426 11.88 -1.20 14.86
CA GLY A 426 12.14 -2.29 13.94
C GLY A 426 13.60 -2.34 13.48
N GLU A 427 14.10 -3.55 13.24
CA GLU A 427 15.45 -3.74 12.70
C GLU A 427 15.50 -3.29 11.24
N VAL A 428 16.58 -2.62 10.85
CA VAL A 428 16.85 -2.19 9.47
C VAL A 428 18.08 -2.92 8.96
N GLU A 429 17.89 -3.77 7.96
CA GLU A 429 18.95 -4.60 7.38
C GLU A 429 19.05 -4.39 5.87
N VAL A 430 20.25 -4.03 5.41
CA VAL A 430 20.56 -3.89 3.99
C VAL A 430 21.72 -4.82 3.65
N THR A 431 21.56 -5.69 2.66
CA THR A 431 22.65 -6.52 2.13
C THR A 431 22.70 -6.42 0.62
N SER A 432 23.88 -6.15 0.08
CA SER A 432 24.12 -6.08 -1.35
C SER A 432 25.30 -6.96 -1.75
N SER A 433 25.19 -7.69 -2.85
CA SER A 433 26.29 -8.40 -3.49
C SER A 433 26.62 -7.91 -4.90
N SER A 434 26.21 -6.68 -5.20
CA SER A 434 26.21 -6.16 -6.56
C SER A 434 27.55 -5.60 -7.06
N VAL A 435 27.78 -5.71 -8.37
CA VAL A 435 29.05 -5.31 -9.02
C VAL A 435 28.87 -4.01 -9.81
N PRO A 436 29.80 -3.05 -9.77
CA PRO A 436 29.71 -1.87 -10.63
C PRO A 436 29.89 -2.22 -12.12
N ALA A 437 28.92 -1.84 -12.96
CA ALA A 437 29.06 -1.91 -14.42
C ALA A 437 30.21 -1.03 -14.92
N SER A 438 31.07 -1.56 -15.79
CA SER A 438 32.06 -0.79 -16.52
C SER A 438 31.37 0.02 -17.62
N THR A 439 31.05 1.30 -17.38
CA THR A 439 31.10 2.39 -18.39
C THR A 439 30.52 3.72 -17.87
N SER A 440 31.12 4.78 -18.42
CA SER A 440 30.78 6.19 -18.36
C SER A 440 29.34 6.51 -18.76
N SER A 441 28.42 6.65 -17.80
CA SER A 441 27.17 7.36 -18.03
C SER A 441 26.94 8.46 -17.00
N THR A 442 26.88 9.68 -17.51
CA THR A 442 26.41 10.89 -16.84
C THR A 442 24.92 10.75 -16.54
N SER A 443 24.54 10.07 -15.46
CA SER A 443 23.19 10.20 -14.92
C SER A 443 23.11 11.49 -14.09
N ASN A 444 21.99 12.20 -14.15
CA ASN A 444 21.77 13.51 -13.51
C ASN A 444 21.83 13.51 -11.96
N TYR A 445 22.20 12.39 -11.33
CA TYR A 445 22.58 12.32 -9.92
C TYR A 445 24.11 12.27 -9.84
N PRO A 446 24.79 13.39 -9.54
CA PRO A 446 26.24 13.40 -9.44
C PRO A 446 26.67 12.62 -8.17
N GLY A 447 27.47 11.57 -8.35
CA GLY A 447 28.38 11.05 -7.31
C GLY A 447 27.97 9.74 -6.63
N ASP A 448 28.58 8.65 -7.13
CA ASP A 448 28.80 7.33 -6.53
C ASP A 448 27.58 6.52 -6.07
N LYS A 449 27.62 5.22 -6.37
CA LYS A 449 26.53 4.28 -6.08
C LYS A 449 26.59 3.86 -4.60
N LYS A 450 25.47 3.93 -3.86
CA LYS A 450 25.46 3.88 -2.38
C LYS A 450 24.56 2.77 -1.84
N ILE A 451 25.05 2.09 -0.80
CA ILE A 451 24.27 1.15 0.01
C ILE A 451 24.07 1.81 1.37
N CYS A 452 22.88 2.29 1.67
CA CYS A 452 22.61 3.17 2.79
C CYS A 452 21.51 2.61 3.70
N ALA A 453 21.81 2.46 5.00
CA ALA A 453 20.88 2.03 6.04
C ALA A 453 20.81 3.10 7.13
N GLY A 454 19.61 3.53 7.48
CA GLY A 454 19.37 4.49 8.56
C GLY A 454 18.30 4.03 9.52
N GLY A 455 18.48 4.26 10.82
CA GLY A 455 17.45 3.94 11.81
C GLY A 455 16.17 4.77 11.64
N ILE A 456 16.27 5.98 11.06
CA ILE A 456 15.11 6.81 10.70
C ILE A 456 15.05 7.01 9.18
N VAL A 457 16.11 7.53 8.57
CA VAL A 457 16.16 7.82 7.13
C VAL A 457 17.33 7.12 6.45
N GLY A 458 17.10 6.44 5.34
CA GLY A 458 18.18 5.92 4.50
C GLY A 458 19.01 7.07 3.91
N PHE A 459 18.39 7.83 3.00
CA PHE A 459 18.99 8.97 2.31
C PHE A 459 18.26 10.27 2.64
N ASP A 460 18.96 11.27 3.16
CA ASP A 460 18.37 12.55 3.56
C ASP A 460 18.85 13.74 2.71
N TYR A 461 17.90 14.52 2.21
CA TYR A 461 18.05 15.86 1.64
C TYR A 461 17.38 16.95 2.49
N GLY A 462 16.53 16.57 3.44
CA GLY A 462 15.63 17.44 4.17
C GLY A 462 16.10 17.77 5.60
N ALA A 463 15.15 17.79 6.54
CA ALA A 463 15.41 18.04 7.94
C ALA A 463 14.81 16.94 8.81
N VAL A 464 15.64 16.36 9.68
CA VAL A 464 15.25 15.33 10.64
C VAL A 464 15.36 15.90 12.05
N SER A 465 14.26 15.91 12.79
CA SER A 465 14.27 16.42 14.16
C SER A 465 13.52 15.57 15.16
N SER A 466 13.89 15.66 16.43
CA SER A 466 13.15 15.06 17.55
C SER A 466 12.80 13.58 17.34
N SER A 467 13.68 12.81 16.70
CA SER A 467 13.38 11.45 16.23
C SER A 467 14.31 10.42 16.88
N TYR A 468 13.77 9.21 17.11
CA TYR A 468 14.36 8.22 18.01
C TYR A 468 14.47 6.86 17.35
N ASN A 469 15.68 6.29 17.32
CA ASN A 469 15.90 4.93 16.88
C ASN A 469 16.35 4.04 18.04
N THR A 470 15.73 2.87 18.15
CA THR A 470 16.13 1.80 19.08
C THR A 470 16.34 0.46 18.38
N GLY A 471 15.84 0.31 17.14
CA GLY A 471 16.10 -0.86 16.31
C GLY A 471 17.54 -0.90 15.82
N SER A 472 18.09 -2.11 15.64
CA SER A 472 19.43 -2.25 15.07
C SER A 472 19.47 -1.84 13.61
N VAL A 473 20.58 -1.25 13.18
CA VAL A 473 20.80 -0.79 11.81
C VAL A 473 22.05 -1.51 11.27
N THR A 474 21.86 -2.32 10.23
CA THR A 474 22.94 -3.07 9.58
C THR A 474 22.97 -2.79 8.10
N SER A 475 24.14 -2.46 7.57
CA SER A 475 24.40 -2.30 6.14
C SER A 475 25.59 -3.17 5.75
N GLN A 476 25.43 -4.04 4.75
CA GLN A 476 26.43 -5.03 4.40
C GLN A 476 26.66 -5.12 2.89
N TYR A 477 27.93 -5.23 2.51
CA TYR A 477 28.35 -5.59 1.17
C TYR A 477 29.09 -6.92 1.15
N ASN A 478 28.72 -7.80 0.24
CA ASN A 478 29.38 -9.08 -0.02
C ASN A 478 29.91 -9.06 -1.47
N SER A 479 31.21 -9.25 -1.69
CA SER A 479 31.68 -9.45 -3.07
C SER A 479 31.04 -10.73 -3.65
N PRO A 480 30.68 -10.77 -4.94
CA PRO A 480 30.24 -12.01 -5.58
C PRO A 480 31.39 -13.03 -5.66
N ASN A 481 31.05 -14.29 -5.89
CA ASN A 481 32.02 -15.39 -6.00
C ASN A 481 32.60 -15.54 -7.42
N GLU A 482 32.06 -14.84 -8.43
CA GLU A 482 32.48 -14.93 -9.83
C GLU A 482 33.54 -13.86 -10.17
N PRO A 483 34.55 -14.16 -11.03
CA PRO A 483 35.58 -13.21 -11.41
C PRO A 483 35.01 -11.95 -12.10
N ILE A 484 35.41 -10.77 -11.63
CA ILE A 484 34.98 -9.48 -12.19
C ILE A 484 36.05 -8.97 -13.16
N ALA A 485 35.72 -8.82 -14.45
CA ALA A 485 36.58 -8.12 -15.41
C ALA A 485 36.56 -6.61 -15.13
N ILE A 486 37.71 -6.00 -14.81
CA ILE A 486 37.74 -4.77 -14.00
C ILE A 486 38.30 -3.52 -14.69
N SER A 487 37.51 -2.44 -14.58
CA SER A 487 37.96 -1.04 -14.53
C SER A 487 37.88 -0.54 -13.08
N SER A 488 38.64 0.50 -12.69
CA SER A 488 38.60 1.08 -11.33
C SER A 488 37.18 1.46 -10.87
N PHE A 489 36.82 1.18 -9.62
CA PHE A 489 35.52 1.53 -9.02
C PHE A 489 35.61 1.74 -7.49
N SER A 490 34.59 2.40 -6.91
CA SER A 490 34.39 2.52 -5.45
C SER A 490 33.02 1.95 -5.04
N ILE A 491 32.96 1.29 -3.89
CA ILE A 491 31.70 0.88 -3.25
C ILE A 491 31.67 1.44 -1.83
N ASP A 492 30.61 2.18 -1.53
CA ASP A 492 30.43 2.79 -0.23
C ASP A 492 29.17 2.23 0.46
N VAL A 493 29.37 1.79 1.71
CA VAL A 493 28.36 1.19 2.58
C VAL A 493 28.18 2.08 3.81
N TYR A 494 26.98 2.58 4.03
CA TYR A 494 26.66 3.52 5.09
C TYR A 494 25.63 2.91 6.05
N ALA A 495 25.90 3.02 7.35
CA ALA A 495 24.98 2.67 8.43
C ALA A 495 24.92 3.83 9.44
N GLY A 496 23.74 4.40 9.65
CA GLY A 496 23.54 5.49 10.59
C GLY A 496 22.41 5.21 11.58
N GLY A 497 22.62 5.53 12.86
CA GLY A 497 21.56 5.37 13.86
C GLY A 497 20.31 6.20 13.57
N ILE A 498 20.47 7.37 12.93
CA ILE A 498 19.35 8.21 12.48
C ILE A 498 19.32 8.28 10.96
N VAL A 499 20.40 8.73 10.32
CA VAL A 499 20.48 8.90 8.86
C VAL A 499 21.60 8.06 8.28
N GLY A 500 21.33 7.24 7.27
CA GLY A 500 22.37 6.50 6.55
C GLY A 500 23.34 7.44 5.84
N TYR A 501 22.82 8.24 4.91
CA TYR A 501 23.59 9.23 4.16
C TYR A 501 22.89 10.60 4.14
N ALA A 502 23.61 11.65 4.56
CA ALA A 502 23.14 13.04 4.61
C ALA A 502 23.90 13.93 3.62
N VAL A 503 23.19 14.72 2.83
CA VAL A 503 23.78 15.69 1.88
C VAL A 503 24.04 17.06 2.53
N PRO A 504 24.71 18.01 1.85
CA PRO A 504 24.92 19.39 2.32
C PRO A 504 23.71 20.17 2.81
N SER A 505 22.52 19.89 2.28
CA SER A 505 21.30 20.58 2.73
C SER A 505 20.70 20.00 4.00
N SER A 506 21.15 18.81 4.43
CA SER A 506 20.57 18.07 5.55
C SER A 506 20.75 18.78 6.89
N LYS A 507 19.69 18.73 7.70
CA LYS A 507 19.69 19.26 9.08
C LYS A 507 19.20 18.21 10.05
N LEU A 508 20.02 17.86 11.03
CA LEU A 508 19.68 16.95 12.10
C LEU A 508 19.62 17.71 13.42
N SER A 509 18.52 17.54 14.16
CA SER A 509 18.41 18.17 15.48
C SER A 509 17.63 17.37 16.50
N CYS A 510 18.09 17.31 17.75
CA CYS A 510 17.35 16.65 18.83
C CYS A 510 17.07 15.16 18.55
N CYS A 511 17.96 14.46 17.84
CA CYS A 511 17.77 13.06 17.49
C CYS A 511 18.51 12.12 18.43
N TYR A 512 17.97 10.92 18.63
CA TYR A 512 18.50 9.96 19.61
C TYR A 512 18.58 8.55 19.05
N ASN A 513 19.77 7.93 19.14
CA ASN A 513 19.95 6.53 18.80
C ASN A 513 20.35 5.69 20.02
N ALA A 514 19.65 4.58 20.22
CA ALA A 514 20.03 3.49 21.12
C ALA A 514 20.23 2.14 20.42
N GLY A 515 19.87 2.03 19.14
CA GLY A 515 20.05 0.80 18.37
C GLY A 515 21.52 0.50 18.09
N LYS A 516 21.88 -0.78 17.99
CA LYS A 516 23.21 -1.19 17.52
C LYS A 516 23.36 -0.82 16.05
N ILE A 517 24.50 -0.26 15.67
CA ILE A 517 24.81 0.13 14.29
C ILE A 517 25.97 -0.71 13.78
N SER A 518 25.86 -1.20 12.54
CA SER A 518 26.92 -1.96 11.90
C SER A 518 26.98 -1.72 10.40
N SER A 519 28.19 -1.49 9.89
CA SER A 519 28.50 -1.48 8.46
C SER A 519 29.58 -2.53 8.18
N ASN A 520 29.31 -3.43 7.24
CA ASN A 520 30.12 -4.62 7.01
C ASN A 520 30.54 -4.76 5.55
N ILE A 521 31.81 -5.15 5.32
CA ILE A 521 32.33 -5.55 4.02
C ILE A 521 32.89 -6.97 4.12
N ILE A 522 32.44 -7.86 3.23
CA ILE A 522 32.93 -9.23 3.15
C ILE A 522 33.45 -9.47 1.72
N LEU A 523 34.73 -9.79 1.60
CA LEU A 523 35.38 -10.12 0.34
C LEU A 523 35.69 -11.62 0.27
N SER A 524 35.14 -12.33 -0.71
CA SER A 524 35.11 -13.79 -0.79
C SER A 524 36.06 -14.45 -1.81
N GLN A 525 36.44 -13.88 -2.98
CA GLN A 525 37.62 -14.26 -3.84
C GLN A 525 37.78 -13.56 -5.23
N ASN A 526 38.98 -13.71 -5.82
CA ASN A 526 39.60 -13.39 -7.14
C ASN A 526 39.06 -12.27 -8.05
N PHE A 527 39.85 -11.19 -8.13
CA PHE A 527 39.79 -10.17 -9.19
C PHE A 527 40.82 -10.55 -10.28
N ASP A 528 40.39 -11.14 -11.40
CA ASP A 528 41.31 -11.55 -12.46
C ASP A 528 42.04 -10.34 -13.08
N ASP A 529 43.37 -10.41 -13.09
CA ASP A 529 44.25 -9.53 -13.86
C ASP A 529 44.37 -10.13 -15.27
N ASP A 530 43.94 -9.42 -16.32
CA ASP A 530 43.96 -9.89 -17.73
C ASP A 530 45.36 -10.31 -18.25
N GLY A 531 46.42 -10.28 -17.42
CA GLY A 531 47.75 -10.80 -17.75
C GLY A 531 48.51 -9.99 -18.81
N TYR A 532 47.94 -8.87 -19.26
CA TYR A 532 48.57 -7.90 -20.16
C TYR A 532 49.05 -6.70 -19.34
N ASN A 533 50.16 -6.06 -19.76
CA ASN A 533 50.76 -4.81 -19.23
C ASN A 533 49.78 -3.60 -19.17
N LYS A 534 48.61 -3.74 -18.54
CA LYS A 534 47.67 -2.69 -18.21
C LYS A 534 47.92 -2.28 -16.75
N PRO A 535 47.76 -0.99 -16.39
CA PRO A 535 47.82 -0.58 -15.00
C PRO A 535 46.75 -1.35 -14.20
N LYS A 536 47.14 -1.88 -13.03
CA LYS A 536 46.21 -2.56 -12.11
C LYS A 536 45.01 -1.63 -11.83
N PRO A 537 43.77 -2.11 -11.95
CA PRO A 537 42.59 -1.31 -11.62
C PRO A 537 42.61 -0.93 -10.14
N ASN A 538 42.21 0.30 -9.83
CA ASN A 538 42.12 0.80 -8.46
C ASN A 538 40.73 0.48 -7.90
N LEU A 539 40.66 -0.45 -6.96
CA LEU A 539 39.41 -0.88 -6.32
C LEU A 539 39.35 -0.30 -4.91
N THR A 540 38.26 0.38 -4.57
CA THR A 540 38.07 0.98 -3.25
C THR A 540 36.76 0.52 -2.61
N PHE A 541 36.81 0.09 -1.36
CA PHE A 541 35.62 -0.28 -0.59
C PHE A 541 35.62 0.50 0.72
N LYS A 542 34.49 1.12 1.08
CA LYS A 542 34.38 1.95 2.28
C LYS A 542 33.15 1.59 3.08
N ALA A 543 33.34 1.19 4.33
CA ALA A 543 32.29 0.99 5.30
C ALA A 543 32.26 2.17 6.29
N TYR A 544 31.09 2.77 6.47
CA TYR A 544 30.88 3.93 7.34
C TYR A 544 29.76 3.64 8.33
N SER A 545 30.06 3.66 9.61
CA SER A 545 29.08 3.58 10.69
C SER A 545 29.11 4.83 11.54
N GLY A 546 27.94 5.43 11.79
CA GLY A 546 27.81 6.59 12.66
C GLY A 546 26.62 6.52 13.60
N GLY A 547 26.80 6.96 14.85
CA GLY A 547 25.74 6.96 15.85
C GLY A 547 24.51 7.78 15.46
N VAL A 548 24.72 8.86 14.70
CA VAL A 548 23.66 9.71 14.16
C VAL A 548 23.64 9.62 12.63
N ALA A 549 24.76 9.89 11.97
CA ALA A 549 24.86 9.87 10.52
C ALA A 549 25.95 8.91 10.03
N GLY A 550 25.63 8.00 9.13
CA GLY A 550 26.65 7.14 8.50
C GLY A 550 27.66 7.98 7.71
N SER A 551 27.17 8.95 6.92
CA SER A 551 27.99 9.99 6.29
C SER A 551 27.24 11.31 6.23
N SER A 552 27.96 12.43 6.35
CA SER A 552 27.41 13.77 6.21
C SER A 552 28.47 14.71 5.63
N SER A 553 28.06 15.59 4.70
CA SER A 553 28.91 16.68 4.18
C SER A 553 28.14 18.00 4.28
N ASN A 554 28.78 19.09 4.73
CA ASN A 554 28.28 20.46 4.88
C ASN A 554 26.90 20.70 5.57
N GLY A 555 26.34 19.72 6.28
CA GLY A 555 25.08 19.82 7.02
C GLY A 555 25.22 20.35 8.46
N THR A 556 24.10 20.49 9.17
CA THR A 556 24.06 20.87 10.60
C THR A 556 23.59 19.69 11.44
N ILE A 557 24.32 19.34 12.50
CA ILE A 557 23.94 18.33 13.49
C ILE A 557 23.93 18.99 14.86
N ASN A 558 22.77 19.08 15.49
CA ASN A 558 22.63 19.81 16.75
C ASN A 558 21.86 19.01 17.80
N ASN A 559 22.34 18.96 19.04
CA ASN A 559 21.60 18.32 20.14
C ASN A 559 21.26 16.84 19.88
N CYS A 560 22.16 16.08 19.25
CA CYS A 560 21.94 14.68 18.93
C CYS A 560 22.75 13.75 19.85
N TYR A 561 22.20 12.57 20.14
CA TYR A 561 22.73 11.64 21.12
C TYR A 561 22.81 10.23 20.53
N ASN A 562 23.92 9.54 20.78
CA ASN A 562 24.05 8.12 20.54
C ASN A 562 24.44 7.39 21.83
N ILE A 563 23.67 6.38 22.22
CA ILE A 563 24.04 5.42 23.27
C ILE A 563 24.21 4.00 22.72
N GLY A 564 23.80 3.76 21.47
CA GLY A 564 23.89 2.46 20.82
C GLY A 564 25.34 2.10 20.47
N ALA A 565 25.67 0.81 20.57
CA ALA A 565 26.98 0.32 20.16
C ALA A 565 27.16 0.46 18.64
N ILE A 566 28.36 0.83 18.21
CA ILE A 566 28.75 0.98 16.81
C ILE A 566 29.82 -0.06 16.53
N ASP A 567 29.57 -0.93 15.56
CA ASP A 567 30.40 -2.11 15.28
C ASP A 567 30.57 -2.32 13.77
N SER A 568 31.70 -1.91 13.22
CA SER A 568 31.96 -2.04 11.78
C SER A 568 33.03 -3.09 11.50
N THR A 569 32.77 -3.97 10.53
CA THR A 569 33.69 -5.06 10.21
C THR A 569 34.03 -5.12 8.73
N SER A 570 35.30 -5.36 8.41
CA SER A 570 35.74 -5.65 7.05
C SER A 570 36.56 -6.93 7.03
N THR A 571 36.19 -7.89 6.20
CA THR A 571 36.82 -9.21 6.17
C THR A 571 37.22 -9.60 4.75
N SER A 572 38.41 -10.19 4.57
CA SER A 572 38.83 -10.80 3.32
C SER A 572 39.25 -12.26 3.51
N ASN A 573 38.56 -13.13 2.78
CA ASN A 573 38.85 -14.57 2.68
C ASN A 573 39.51 -14.93 1.32
N ALA A 574 40.03 -13.95 0.59
CA ALA A 574 40.53 -14.13 -0.77
C ALA A 574 41.92 -14.81 -0.86
N ASN A 575 42.18 -15.56 -1.94
CA ASN A 575 43.44 -16.27 -2.18
C ASN A 575 44.53 -15.32 -2.72
N PRO A 576 45.71 -15.19 -2.08
CA PRO A 576 46.75 -14.21 -2.41
C PRO A 576 47.26 -14.21 -3.87
N SER A 577 47.16 -15.34 -4.58
CA SER A 577 47.87 -15.53 -5.86
C SER A 577 47.22 -14.82 -7.07
N ASN A 578 45.95 -14.39 -6.97
CA ASN A 578 45.13 -13.96 -8.11
C ASN A 578 44.33 -12.66 -7.85
N LEU A 579 44.87 -11.70 -7.08
CA LEU A 579 44.15 -10.48 -6.68
C LEU A 579 44.70 -9.21 -7.33
N ALA A 580 43.82 -8.42 -7.95
CA ALA A 580 44.04 -6.99 -8.18
C ALA A 580 44.18 -6.24 -6.83
N ALA A 581 44.95 -5.15 -6.80
CA ALA A 581 45.14 -4.35 -5.59
C ALA A 581 43.82 -3.66 -5.19
N ALA A 582 43.36 -3.87 -3.96
CA ALA A 582 42.16 -3.24 -3.42
C ALA A 582 42.45 -2.51 -2.10
N ASP A 583 41.90 -1.30 -1.95
CA ASP A 583 41.92 -0.54 -0.71
C ASP A 583 40.57 -0.67 0.00
N VAL A 584 40.58 -1.15 1.24
CA VAL A 584 39.39 -1.31 2.08
C VAL A 584 39.49 -0.40 3.30
N TYR A 585 38.50 0.46 3.47
CA TYR A 585 38.42 1.41 4.55
C TYR A 585 37.21 1.12 5.45
N THR A 586 37.44 1.10 6.76
CA THR A 586 36.36 0.93 7.74
C THR A 586 36.38 2.12 8.69
N TYR A 587 35.29 2.89 8.73
CA TYR A 587 35.12 4.08 9.54
C TYR A 587 33.95 3.89 10.52
N SER A 588 34.22 3.99 11.82
CA SER A 588 33.20 4.05 12.85
C SER A 588 33.37 5.34 13.66
N GLY A 589 32.34 6.18 13.67
CA GLY A 589 32.33 7.46 14.39
C GLY A 589 31.17 7.57 15.36
N GLY A 590 31.37 8.18 16.53
CA GLY A 590 30.30 8.26 17.54
C GLY A 590 29.09 9.09 17.10
N ILE A 591 29.29 10.22 16.43
CA ILE A 591 28.18 11.01 15.83
C ILE A 591 28.10 10.76 14.33
N CYS A 592 29.24 10.85 13.62
CA CYS A 592 29.28 10.75 12.16
C CYS A 592 30.38 9.81 11.68
N GLY A 593 30.07 8.87 10.78
CA GLY A 593 31.04 7.94 10.20
C GLY A 593 32.03 8.60 9.23
N ASP A 594 31.55 9.56 8.43
CA ASP A 594 32.36 10.40 7.52
C ASP A 594 31.98 11.88 7.63
N TYR A 595 32.94 12.79 7.51
CA TYR A 595 32.72 14.23 7.67
C TYR A 595 33.49 15.07 6.64
N THR A 596 32.77 15.97 5.97
CA THR A 596 33.37 17.13 5.29
C THR A 596 32.52 18.37 5.51
N GLY A 597 32.96 19.29 6.38
CA GLY A 597 32.39 20.66 6.51
C GLY A 597 31.07 20.81 7.28
N ASN A 598 30.62 19.81 8.05
CA ASN A 598 29.39 19.93 8.86
C ASN A 598 29.56 20.82 10.11
N TYR A 599 28.47 21.39 10.62
CA TYR A 599 28.43 22.11 11.90
C TYR A 599 27.82 21.20 12.98
N VAL A 600 28.64 20.71 13.92
CA VAL A 600 28.19 19.83 15.01
C VAL A 600 28.24 20.55 16.36
N THR A 601 27.11 20.65 17.04
CA THR A 601 26.97 21.35 18.33
C THR A 601 26.13 20.55 19.31
N TYR A 602 26.49 20.56 20.60
CA TYR A 602 25.72 19.91 21.67
C TYR A 602 25.41 18.43 21.42
N CYS A 603 26.32 17.69 20.79
CA CYS A 603 26.12 16.27 20.50
C CYS A 603 26.92 15.36 21.43
N TYR A 604 26.38 14.17 21.72
CA TYR A 604 26.91 13.26 22.75
C TYR A 604 26.97 11.83 22.24
N ASN A 605 28.09 11.14 22.49
CA ASN A 605 28.21 9.70 22.25
C ASN A 605 28.63 8.94 23.51
N ILE A 606 27.79 7.99 23.93
CA ILE A 606 28.00 7.13 25.09
C ILE A 606 28.23 5.67 24.67
N GLY A 607 27.80 5.30 23.45
CA GLY A 607 27.92 3.95 22.92
C GLY A 607 29.36 3.54 22.61
N MET A 608 29.67 2.26 22.84
CA MET A 608 30.96 1.64 22.48
C MET A 608 31.18 1.69 20.97
N ILE A 609 32.42 1.94 20.55
CA ILE A 609 32.78 2.02 19.13
C ILE A 609 33.85 0.98 18.83
N THR A 610 33.51 0.03 17.97
CA THR A 610 34.41 -1.02 17.48
C THR A 610 34.53 -0.94 15.97
N SER A 611 35.77 -1.01 15.48
CA SER A 611 36.07 -1.13 14.06
C SER A 611 37.10 -2.23 13.88
N THR A 612 36.77 -3.27 13.14
CA THR A 612 37.68 -4.41 12.95
C THR A 612 37.88 -4.71 11.48
N SER A 613 39.12 -4.93 11.08
CA SER A 613 39.45 -5.47 9.76
C SER A 613 40.31 -6.71 9.89
N THR A 614 39.94 -7.79 9.19
CA THR A 614 40.71 -9.05 9.23
C THR A 614 40.97 -9.58 7.83
N SER A 615 42.22 -9.90 7.54
CA SER A 615 42.65 -10.55 6.30
C SER A 615 43.39 -11.86 6.56
N ASN A 616 43.18 -12.86 5.71
CA ASN A 616 44.04 -14.05 5.63
C ASN A 616 45.24 -13.84 4.68
N ASP A 617 45.29 -12.72 3.95
CA ASP A 617 46.34 -12.33 3.00
C ASP A 617 47.06 -11.05 3.49
N SER A 618 48.37 -10.96 3.24
CA SER A 618 49.25 -9.88 3.71
C SER A 618 49.89 -9.06 2.57
N LEU A 619 49.46 -9.23 1.31
CA LEU A 619 50.17 -8.62 0.17
C LEU A 619 49.30 -7.93 -0.91
N SER A 620 47.99 -8.17 -0.99
CA SER A 620 47.16 -7.68 -2.13
C SER A 620 45.97 -6.77 -1.77
N VAL A 621 45.46 -6.82 -0.52
CA VAL A 621 44.32 -6.00 -0.06
C VAL A 621 44.74 -5.19 1.15
N LYS A 622 44.75 -3.86 1.02
CA LYS A 622 45.12 -2.95 2.10
C LYS A 622 43.89 -2.65 2.97
N PHE A 623 44.02 -2.81 4.28
CA PHE A 623 42.97 -2.43 5.23
C PHE A 623 43.38 -1.22 6.08
N ASP A 624 42.56 -0.17 6.03
CA ASP A 624 42.66 1.00 6.90
C ASP A 624 41.41 1.10 7.79
N THR A 625 41.60 1.00 9.11
CA THR A 625 40.51 0.95 10.10
C THR A 625 40.54 2.12 11.06
N TYR A 626 39.41 2.79 11.24
CA TYR A 626 39.28 4.03 11.99
C TYR A 626 38.08 4.01 12.93
N ALA A 627 38.35 4.18 14.22
CA ALA A 627 37.34 4.39 15.26
C ALA A 627 37.57 5.77 15.92
N GLY A 628 36.53 6.60 16.05
CA GLY A 628 36.66 7.95 16.61
C GLY A 628 35.44 8.46 17.38
N GLY A 629 35.66 9.34 18.36
CA GLY A 629 34.63 9.75 19.33
C GLY A 629 33.47 10.54 18.73
N ILE A 630 33.74 11.56 17.91
CA ILE A 630 32.69 12.38 17.26
C ILE A 630 32.60 12.05 15.76
N TYR A 631 33.75 11.90 15.12
CA TYR A 631 33.90 11.63 13.69
C TYR A 631 34.77 10.39 13.45
N GLY A 632 34.62 9.76 12.30
CA GLY A 632 35.66 8.89 11.71
C GLY A 632 36.94 9.66 11.35
N TYR A 633 38.05 8.96 11.08
CA TYR A 633 39.36 9.56 10.77
C TYR A 633 39.35 10.35 9.44
N GLY A 634 39.92 11.56 9.43
CA GLY A 634 40.12 12.40 8.23
C GLY A 634 39.41 13.76 8.23
N ALA A 635 38.56 14.02 9.23
CA ALA A 635 37.79 15.25 9.34
C ALA A 635 38.63 16.44 9.84
N THR A 636 39.00 17.38 8.98
CA THR A 636 39.43 18.72 9.44
C THR A 636 38.18 19.50 9.89
N PRO A 637 38.08 19.94 11.16
CA PRO A 637 36.96 20.76 11.59
C PRO A 637 36.91 22.04 10.74
N ALA A 638 35.77 22.35 10.15
CA ALA A 638 35.56 23.68 9.58
C ALA A 638 35.59 24.70 10.73
N THR A 639 36.69 25.44 10.84
CA THR A 639 36.85 26.71 11.56
C THR A 639 35.94 26.94 12.79
N SER A 640 36.47 26.65 13.98
CA SER A 640 36.18 27.31 15.26
C SER A 640 34.71 27.74 15.54
N SER A 641 33.85 26.80 15.90
CA SER A 641 32.68 27.05 16.78
C SER A 641 32.07 25.75 17.34
N ALA A 642 32.91 24.74 17.63
CA ALA A 642 32.48 23.54 18.34
C ALA A 642 32.25 23.88 19.83
N VAL A 643 31.01 24.19 20.19
CA VAL A 643 30.59 24.45 21.57
C VAL A 643 30.02 23.13 22.14
N ASN A 644 30.69 22.58 23.18
CA ASN A 644 30.23 21.50 24.05
C ASN A 644 29.93 20.14 23.37
N LEU A 645 30.97 19.32 23.19
CA LEU A 645 30.88 17.93 22.68
C LEU A 645 31.45 16.96 23.74
N TYR A 646 30.76 15.85 24.03
CA TYR A 646 31.15 14.91 25.10
C TYR A 646 31.09 13.44 24.63
N TYR A 647 32.05 12.62 25.08
CA TYR A 647 32.16 11.19 24.79
C TYR A 647 32.55 10.41 26.04
N SER A 648 31.98 9.23 26.23
CA SER A 648 32.26 8.37 27.41
C SER A 648 32.70 6.94 27.05
N SER A 649 32.99 6.63 25.79
CA SER A 649 33.21 5.25 25.34
C SER A 649 34.65 4.92 24.97
N GLU A 650 35.02 3.66 25.22
CA GLU A 650 36.24 3.04 24.71
C GLU A 650 36.11 2.81 23.20
N CYS A 651 37.02 3.40 22.42
CA CYS A 651 37.16 3.13 20.98
C CYS A 651 38.19 2.02 20.78
N VAL A 652 37.79 0.93 20.13
CA VAL A 652 38.70 -0.18 19.82
C VAL A 652 38.79 -0.33 18.31
N SER A 653 40.00 -0.22 17.76
CA SER A 653 40.27 -0.62 16.38
C SER A 653 41.36 -1.68 16.30
N SER A 654 41.18 -2.63 15.38
CA SER A 654 42.15 -3.69 15.11
C SER A 654 42.21 -3.99 13.62
N SER A 655 43.41 -4.06 13.05
CA SER A 655 43.65 -4.49 11.67
C SER A 655 44.91 -5.37 11.58
N THR A 656 45.00 -6.19 10.54
CA THR A 656 46.14 -7.08 10.27
C THR A 656 47.35 -6.38 9.62
N GLU A 657 47.20 -5.16 9.08
CA GLU A 657 48.27 -4.42 8.38
C GLU A 657 48.56 -2.99 8.92
N TYR A 658 47.55 -2.11 9.02
CA TYR A 658 47.75 -0.71 9.44
C TYR A 658 46.64 -0.22 10.40
N ILE A 659 47.01 0.15 11.63
CA ILE A 659 46.09 0.62 12.68
C ILE A 659 46.29 2.11 12.87
N ASN A 660 45.22 2.91 12.73
CA ASN A 660 45.24 4.32 13.09
C ASN A 660 44.10 4.61 14.07
N THR A 661 44.33 4.34 15.35
CA THR A 661 43.50 4.88 16.43
C THR A 661 43.80 6.37 16.55
N ALA A 662 43.02 7.24 15.92
CA ALA A 662 43.02 8.64 16.33
C ALA A 662 42.34 8.70 17.70
N ALA A 663 43.16 8.67 18.75
CA ALA A 663 42.71 8.99 20.09
C ALA A 663 42.07 10.38 20.06
N GLY A 664 40.74 10.44 20.00
CA GLY A 664 40.05 11.53 20.70
C GLY A 664 40.61 11.48 22.11
N THR A 665 41.21 12.58 22.57
CA THR A 665 41.72 12.72 23.94
C THR A 665 40.71 12.08 24.89
N PRO A 666 40.99 10.98 25.60
CA PRO A 666 40.03 10.46 26.56
C PRO A 666 39.72 11.57 27.57
N LEU A 667 38.44 11.82 27.87
CA LEU A 667 38.10 12.71 28.97
C LEU A 667 38.60 12.05 30.24
N GLU A 668 39.59 12.65 30.90
CA GLU A 668 39.99 12.23 32.25
C GLU A 668 38.77 12.29 33.16
N LEU A 669 38.61 11.25 33.99
CA LEU A 669 37.51 11.03 34.94
C LEU A 669 37.18 12.28 35.79
N GLU A 670 38.14 13.18 35.99
CA GLU A 670 37.98 14.43 36.76
C GLU A 670 37.13 15.50 36.03
N ASN A 671 37.02 15.47 34.71
CA ASN A 671 36.17 16.40 33.93
C ASN A 671 34.70 15.95 33.86
N MET A 672 34.38 14.75 34.35
CA MET A 672 32.99 14.39 34.68
C MET A 672 32.44 15.20 35.87
N LYS A 673 33.24 16.05 36.55
CA LYS A 673 32.74 16.91 37.65
C LYS A 673 31.66 17.93 37.25
N TYR A 674 31.37 18.09 35.95
CA TYR A 674 30.21 18.85 35.45
C TYR A 674 28.93 18.01 35.29
N THR A 675 28.89 16.77 35.82
CA THR A 675 27.62 16.12 36.17
C THR A 675 26.82 16.89 37.23
N GLY A 676 27.36 18.01 37.76
CA GLY A 676 26.65 19.00 38.58
C GLY A 676 25.75 19.99 37.81
N LEU A 677 25.56 19.87 36.49
CA LEU A 677 24.58 20.69 35.76
C LEU A 677 23.17 20.04 35.66
N LEU A 678 22.95 18.91 36.34
CA LEU A 678 21.61 18.36 36.60
C LEU A 678 21.18 18.48 38.07
N GLY A 679 21.83 19.38 38.83
CA GLY A 679 21.41 19.68 40.20
C GLY A 679 22.23 20.79 40.84
N ASP A 680 21.77 22.02 40.72
CA ASP A 680 21.62 22.92 41.87
C ASP A 680 20.76 24.12 41.50
N ASN A 681 19.69 24.29 42.27
CA ASN A 681 18.81 25.46 42.23
C ASN A 681 19.60 26.73 42.60
N ASN A 682 19.18 27.86 42.01
CA ASN A 682 19.65 29.24 42.23
C ASN A 682 20.98 29.64 41.58
N HIS A 683 20.92 30.21 40.37
CA HIS A 683 21.51 31.53 40.12
C HIS A 683 20.83 32.21 38.90
N ASN A 684 20.33 33.43 39.14
CA ASN A 684 19.65 34.32 38.19
C ASN A 684 20.38 34.46 36.83
N LEU A 685 19.73 34.05 35.74
CA LEU A 685 19.93 34.62 34.41
C LEU A 685 18.56 34.98 33.82
N ASN A 686 18.28 36.27 33.83
CA ASN A 686 17.17 36.88 33.10
C ASN A 686 17.52 36.89 31.61
N ASP A 687 17.19 35.82 30.88
CA ASP A 687 17.05 35.88 29.43
C ASP A 687 15.76 35.20 29.00
N THR A 688 14.94 35.96 28.29
CA THR A 688 13.56 35.65 27.93
C THR A 688 13.52 34.92 26.59
N GLY A 689 13.16 33.63 26.58
CA GLY A 689 12.84 32.95 25.31
C GLY A 689 12.94 31.42 25.22
N GLY A 690 13.12 30.67 26.30
CA GLY A 690 13.17 29.19 26.25
C GLY A 690 12.20 28.54 27.23
N SER A 691 11.20 27.82 26.73
CA SER A 691 10.34 26.96 27.53
C SER A 691 11.13 25.72 27.98
N ASN A 692 11.31 25.61 29.29
CA ASN A 692 11.92 24.47 30.01
C ASN A 692 11.24 23.15 29.64
N TRP A 693 11.98 22.21 29.04
CA TRP A 693 11.64 20.78 29.05
C TRP A 693 12.92 19.97 29.31
N SER A 694 13.08 19.50 30.55
CA SER A 694 13.93 18.37 30.89
C SER A 694 13.07 17.12 30.76
N PRO A 695 13.47 16.06 30.02
CA PRO A 695 12.80 14.77 30.16
C PRO A 695 13.01 14.31 31.60
N ASP A 696 11.93 13.96 32.30
CA ASP A 696 11.98 13.34 33.63
C ASP A 696 12.72 11.98 33.52
N ILE A 697 14.04 12.01 33.73
CA ILE A 697 14.92 10.83 33.84
C ILE A 697 15.05 10.38 35.31
N TYR A 698 14.39 11.04 36.26
CA TYR A 698 14.52 10.73 37.67
C TYR A 698 13.24 10.14 38.25
N ASN A 699 13.23 8.83 38.47
CA ASN A 699 12.45 8.29 39.57
C ASN A 699 13.33 7.36 40.44
N SER A 700 13.26 7.62 41.74
CA SER A 700 14.11 7.17 42.86
C SER A 700 14.64 5.71 42.82
N ASN A 701 15.98 5.54 42.70
CA ASN A 701 16.84 4.71 43.58
C ASN A 701 18.30 4.63 43.06
N ASN A 702 19.23 5.30 43.76
CA ASN A 702 20.68 5.05 43.76
C ASN A 702 21.48 5.08 42.43
N GLY A 703 21.29 6.12 41.60
CA GLY A 703 22.40 6.63 40.76
C GLY A 703 22.88 5.74 39.60
N LEU A 704 22.04 4.85 39.09
CA LEU A 704 22.24 4.18 37.79
C LEU A 704 21.06 4.50 36.86
N PRO A 705 21.28 4.70 35.55
CA PRO A 705 20.18 4.82 34.59
C PRO A 705 19.41 3.50 34.52
N VAL A 706 18.23 3.46 35.15
CA VAL A 706 17.28 2.36 35.01
C VAL A 706 16.31 2.74 33.91
N LEU A 707 16.61 2.35 32.68
CA LEU A 707 15.57 2.15 31.68
C LEU A 707 14.89 0.83 32.03
N SER A 708 13.62 0.91 32.40
CA SER A 708 12.69 -0.23 32.43
C SER A 708 12.96 -1.14 31.23
N LYS A 709 13.25 -2.42 31.46
CA LYS A 709 13.43 -3.46 30.42
C LYS A 709 12.13 -3.79 29.65
N THR A 710 11.11 -2.94 29.77
CA THR A 710 9.83 -3.10 29.12
C THR A 710 9.38 -1.70 28.68
N PRO A 711 9.20 -1.45 27.37
CA PRO A 711 8.38 -0.33 26.93
C PRO A 711 7.05 -0.42 27.67
N VAL A 712 6.52 0.71 28.15
CA VAL A 712 5.10 0.75 28.49
C VAL A 712 4.37 0.52 27.18
N GLN A 713 3.97 -0.74 26.97
CA GLN A 713 3.05 -1.13 25.94
C GLN A 713 1.77 -0.34 26.16
N VAL A 714 1.40 0.51 25.21
CA VAL A 714 -0.03 0.78 24.99
C VAL A 714 -0.49 -0.35 24.08
N ASN A 715 -0.74 -1.51 24.67
CA ASN A 715 -1.37 -2.63 23.96
C ASN A 715 -2.87 -2.35 23.87
N PRO A 716 -3.53 -2.43 22.68
CA PRO A 716 -4.93 -2.06 22.51
C PRO A 716 -5.97 -3.03 23.09
N GLU A 717 -5.58 -4.23 23.56
CA GLU A 717 -6.55 -5.23 24.01
C GLU A 717 -6.19 -5.83 25.37
N HIS A 718 -6.80 -5.30 26.43
CA HIS A 718 -7.48 -6.05 27.50
C HIS A 718 -7.92 -5.07 28.60
N SER A 719 -9.23 -5.00 28.78
CA SER A 719 -9.92 -4.29 29.84
C SER A 719 -9.68 -4.90 31.22
N GLU A 720 -9.77 -4.01 32.22
CA GLU A 720 -10.12 -4.22 33.64
C GLU A 720 -9.02 -4.05 34.73
N THR A 721 -9.30 -3.06 35.60
CA THR A 721 -8.79 -2.74 36.95
C THR A 721 -7.57 -1.80 37.02
N GLN A 722 -7.59 -0.54 37.48
CA GLN A 722 -8.57 0.43 38.02
C GLN A 722 -8.05 1.85 37.65
N PRO A 723 -8.90 2.84 37.28
CA PRO A 723 -8.44 4.20 37.06
C PRO A 723 -8.11 4.91 38.39
N PRO A 724 -7.18 5.90 38.39
CA PRO A 724 -7.04 6.81 39.53
C PRO A 724 -8.38 7.49 39.82
N LYS A 725 -8.68 7.66 41.12
CA LYS A 725 -9.91 8.29 41.60
C LYS A 725 -10.07 9.70 41.01
N SER A 726 -11.12 9.86 40.20
CA SER A 726 -11.79 11.11 39.83
C SER A 726 -11.14 12.00 38.76
N THR A 727 -11.21 11.58 37.49
CA THR A 727 -11.14 12.46 36.31
C THR A 727 -12.25 12.08 35.33
N VAL A 728 -13.14 13.02 34.97
CA VAL A 728 -14.19 12.82 33.96
C VAL A 728 -13.68 13.43 32.64
N TYR A 729 -13.63 12.64 31.57
CA TYR A 729 -13.34 13.08 30.21
C TYR A 729 -14.68 13.28 29.47
N ILE A 730 -14.83 14.37 28.71
CA ILE A 730 -16.02 14.63 27.90
C ILE A 730 -15.59 14.87 26.46
N THR A 731 -16.12 14.05 25.56
CA THR A 731 -15.93 14.13 24.11
C THR A 731 -17.24 14.61 23.49
N PRO A 732 -17.26 15.62 22.60
CA PRO A 732 -18.46 15.93 21.83
C PRO A 732 -18.79 14.79 20.86
N ILE A 733 -20.07 14.44 20.75
CA ILE A 733 -20.58 13.52 19.73
C ILE A 733 -20.70 14.32 18.42
N ALA A 734 -20.05 13.83 17.36
CA ALA A 734 -20.22 14.37 16.02
C ALA A 734 -21.52 13.79 15.43
N ASP A 735 -22.56 14.63 15.33
CA ASP A 735 -23.71 14.36 14.46
C ASP A 735 -23.90 15.58 13.56
N ASP A 736 -23.75 15.37 12.26
CA ASP A 736 -23.89 16.37 11.20
C ASP A 736 -25.37 16.51 10.80
N SER A 737 -26.23 16.83 11.76
CA SER A 737 -27.47 17.54 11.45
C SER A 737 -28.01 18.29 12.68
N GLN A 738 -28.35 19.57 12.45
CA GLN A 738 -28.99 20.53 13.34
C GLN A 738 -28.07 21.52 14.08
N THR A 739 -28.60 22.74 14.17
CA THR A 739 -27.96 24.02 14.54
C THR A 739 -27.65 24.21 16.02
N ASP A 740 -27.73 23.19 16.88
CA ASP A 740 -27.52 23.32 18.33
C ASP A 740 -26.93 22.04 18.91
N ASN A 741 -25.60 21.98 19.07
CA ASN A 741 -24.95 20.92 19.82
C ASN A 741 -25.09 21.22 21.32
N TYR A 742 -25.82 20.36 22.04
CA TYR A 742 -25.96 20.43 23.49
C TYR A 742 -24.91 19.54 24.16
N LEU A 743 -24.17 20.10 25.13
CA LEU A 743 -23.34 19.32 26.04
C LEU A 743 -24.26 18.66 27.07
N GLU A 744 -24.55 17.37 26.91
CA GLU A 744 -25.53 16.65 27.74
C GLU A 744 -24.93 16.12 29.05
N THR A 745 -24.78 17.03 30.02
CA THR A 745 -24.83 16.81 31.48
C THR A 745 -23.62 16.16 32.18
N ILE A 746 -23.17 16.81 33.25
CA ILE A 746 -22.23 16.27 34.24
C ILE A 746 -22.98 16.19 35.56
N ILE A 747 -23.19 14.99 36.08
CA ILE A 747 -23.77 14.78 37.42
C ILE A 747 -22.61 14.70 38.41
N ILE A 748 -22.44 15.73 39.23
CA ILE A 748 -21.48 15.69 40.33
C ILE A 748 -22.23 15.20 41.58
N LYS A 749 -22.00 13.96 41.99
CA LYS A 749 -22.36 13.47 43.34
C LYS A 749 -21.08 13.30 44.15
N TYR A 750 -20.64 14.33 44.90
CA TYR A 750 -19.48 14.18 45.77
C TYR A 750 -19.33 15.22 46.90
N ASN A 751 -18.83 14.75 48.06
CA ASN A 751 -18.44 15.51 49.25
C ASN A 751 -17.00 16.07 49.11
N GLY A 752 -16.79 16.98 48.16
CA GLY A 752 -15.47 17.60 47.96
C GLY A 752 -15.41 18.49 46.72
N THR A 753 -14.27 19.15 46.53
CA THR A 753 -14.02 20.06 45.41
C THR A 753 -14.02 19.29 44.07
N CYS A 754 -14.82 19.74 43.10
CA CYS A 754 -14.85 19.18 41.75
C CYS A 754 -14.29 20.21 40.76
N SER A 755 -13.34 19.79 39.93
CA SER A 755 -12.76 20.62 38.86
C SER A 755 -13.31 20.14 37.52
N LEU A 756 -13.96 21.02 36.77
CA LEU A 756 -14.41 20.74 35.40
C LEU A 756 -13.33 21.16 34.42
N LYS A 757 -12.94 20.28 33.49
CA LYS A 757 -12.17 20.66 32.30
C LYS A 757 -13.00 20.37 31.07
N ALA A 758 -13.36 21.41 30.32
CA ALA A 758 -13.97 21.28 29.01
C ALA A 758 -12.93 21.66 27.95
N HIS A 759 -12.68 20.77 27.00
CA HIS A 759 -11.91 21.08 25.79
C HIS A 759 -12.91 21.23 24.65
N ALA A 760 -13.00 22.42 24.05
CA ALA A 760 -13.66 22.57 22.77
C ALA A 760 -12.61 22.30 21.67
N LEU A 761 -12.79 21.22 20.92
CA LEU A 761 -12.05 20.99 19.68
C LEU A 761 -12.75 21.78 18.58
N ASP A 762 -12.00 22.64 17.89
CA ASP A 762 -12.42 23.06 16.55
C ASP A 762 -12.31 21.84 15.62
N VAL A 763 -13.16 21.78 14.59
CA VAL A 763 -13.21 20.74 13.55
C VAL A 763 -11.89 20.64 12.73
N SER A 764 -10.90 21.45 13.05
CA SER A 764 -9.55 21.43 12.52
C SER A 764 -8.51 20.78 13.45
N GLY A 765 -8.93 20.19 14.59
CA GLY A 765 -8.07 19.36 15.44
C GLY A 765 -6.97 20.11 16.22
N TYR A 766 -6.96 21.45 16.19
CA TYR A 766 -6.02 22.24 17.00
C TYR A 766 -6.53 22.43 18.43
N VAL A 767 -5.70 22.05 19.41
CA VAL A 767 -5.84 22.54 20.79
C VAL A 767 -5.35 23.99 20.81
N ILE A 768 -6.26 24.95 20.98
CA ILE A 768 -5.85 26.34 21.21
C ILE A 768 -5.54 26.50 22.70
N SER A 769 -4.25 26.55 23.04
CA SER A 769 -3.79 26.94 24.38
C SER A 769 -3.79 28.47 24.52
N TYR A 770 -4.48 29.00 25.52
CA TYR A 770 -4.30 30.39 25.97
C TYR A 770 -3.69 30.40 27.39
N GLU A 771 -2.91 31.44 27.69
CA GLU A 771 -2.23 31.64 28.97
C GLU A 771 -3.15 32.21 30.08
N TRP A 772 -2.74 31.98 31.33
CA TRP A 772 -3.47 32.05 32.61
C TRP A 772 -3.74 33.45 33.18
N TYR A 773 -4.97 33.76 33.64
CA TYR A 773 -5.26 34.88 34.56
C TYR A 773 -6.45 34.61 35.53
N LYS A 774 -6.50 35.34 36.66
CA LYS A 774 -7.37 35.13 37.83
C LYS A 774 -8.52 36.15 37.89
N LEU A 775 -9.77 35.72 38.11
CA LEU A 775 -10.93 36.59 38.36
C LEU A 775 -11.60 36.36 39.73
N SER A 776 -12.24 37.41 40.28
CA SER A 776 -12.88 37.47 41.61
C SER A 776 -14.38 37.80 41.47
N ALA A 777 -15.26 37.01 42.10
CA ALA A 777 -16.71 36.99 41.85
C ALA A 777 -17.57 37.97 42.69
N LYS A 778 -18.64 38.52 42.08
CA LYS A 778 -19.93 38.94 42.70
C LYS A 778 -21.03 39.17 41.63
N THR A 779 -21.67 38.11 41.11
CA THR A 779 -23.08 38.05 40.57
C THR A 779 -23.40 36.69 39.92
N ASN A 780 -24.62 36.16 40.09
CA ASN A 780 -25.12 34.86 39.59
C ASN A 780 -25.44 34.81 38.06
N THR A 781 -24.75 35.62 37.27
CA THR A 781 -24.82 35.59 35.80
C THR A 781 -23.41 35.87 35.28
N PHE A 782 -22.87 34.95 34.48
CA PHE A 782 -21.56 35.07 33.84
C PHE A 782 -21.78 35.49 32.39
N GLU A 783 -21.27 36.65 32.00
CA GLU A 783 -21.26 37.10 30.60
C GLU A 783 -19.80 37.10 30.13
N LEU A 784 -19.53 36.45 29.00
CA LEU A 784 -18.18 36.41 28.42
C LEU A 784 -17.91 37.70 27.66
N ILE A 785 -16.86 38.41 28.08
CA ILE A 785 -16.20 39.41 27.23
C ILE A 785 -15.15 38.65 26.41
N PRO A 786 -15.07 38.84 25.07
CA PRO A 786 -14.06 38.16 24.27
C PRO A 786 -12.66 38.56 24.78
N ASN A 787 -11.90 37.56 25.26
CA ASN A 787 -10.47 37.56 25.66
C ASN A 787 -10.11 37.07 27.08
N GLU A 788 -10.85 36.16 27.72
CA GLU A 788 -10.39 35.52 28.98
C GLU A 788 -10.68 34.01 29.05
N SER A 789 -9.73 33.20 29.54
CA SER A 789 -9.69 31.73 29.36
C SER A 789 -9.23 30.98 30.63
N ASN A 790 -10.18 30.74 31.55
CA ASN A 790 -10.36 29.54 32.39
C ASN A 790 -11.42 29.83 33.45
N PHE A 791 -12.35 28.88 33.68
CA PHE A 791 -13.37 28.97 34.73
C PHE A 791 -13.08 27.93 35.83
N GLU A 792 -12.76 28.39 37.03
CA GLU A 792 -12.91 27.57 38.24
C GLU A 792 -14.27 27.88 38.87
N LEU A 793 -15.14 26.88 38.95
CA LEU A 793 -16.38 26.99 39.70
C LEU A 793 -16.12 26.64 41.17
N ASN A 794 -15.81 27.65 41.98
CA ASN A 794 -15.87 27.49 43.43
C ASN A 794 -17.33 27.67 43.89
N LEU A 795 -18.04 26.57 44.10
CA LEU A 795 -19.29 26.61 44.87
C LEU A 795 -18.93 27.13 46.26
N ALA A 796 -19.46 28.30 46.62
CA ALA A 796 -19.26 28.86 47.95
C ALA A 796 -19.81 27.86 48.98
N GLU A 797 -18.92 27.35 49.84
CA GLU A 797 -19.21 26.59 51.07
C GLU A 797 -20.20 25.41 50.94
N ASN A 798 -19.66 24.18 50.87
CA ASN A 798 -20.26 22.95 51.42
C ASN A 798 -21.80 22.84 51.42
N VAL A 799 -22.45 22.98 50.26
CA VAL A 799 -23.86 22.57 50.09
C VAL A 799 -23.86 21.19 49.41
N PRO A 800 -24.15 20.10 50.14
CA PRO A 800 -24.33 18.79 49.52
C PRO A 800 -25.65 18.79 48.72
N GLY A 801 -25.56 18.58 47.40
CA GLY A 801 -26.72 18.56 46.50
C GLY A 801 -26.38 17.91 45.15
N THR A 802 -27.40 17.59 44.34
CA THR A 802 -27.21 17.17 42.94
C THR A 802 -27.45 18.39 42.04
N TYR A 803 -26.47 18.74 41.22
CA TYR A 803 -26.52 19.93 40.38
C TYR A 803 -26.65 19.56 38.90
N TYR A 804 -27.47 20.32 38.19
CA TYR A 804 -27.59 20.31 36.74
C TYR A 804 -26.75 21.43 36.14
N VAL A 805 -25.91 21.10 35.16
CA VAL A 805 -25.07 22.06 34.43
C VAL A 805 -25.42 21.99 32.94
N LYS A 806 -25.97 23.07 32.39
CA LYS A 806 -26.22 23.24 30.95
C LYS A 806 -25.20 24.19 30.36
N VAL A 807 -24.53 23.75 29.30
CA VAL A 807 -23.60 24.55 28.51
C VAL A 807 -24.24 24.82 27.14
N THR A 808 -24.27 26.08 26.71
CA THR A 808 -24.83 26.48 25.41
C THR A 808 -23.86 27.41 24.69
N TYR A 809 -23.64 27.22 23.39
CA TYR A 809 -22.80 28.08 22.57
C TYR A 809 -23.51 28.56 21.31
N THR A 810 -23.19 29.78 20.85
CA THR A 810 -23.75 30.36 19.62
C THR A 810 -22.66 30.46 18.54
N LYS A 811 -22.95 29.98 17.33
CA LYS A 811 -22.03 29.95 16.17
C LYS A 811 -22.37 31.10 15.21
N ASN A 812 -21.41 31.97 14.88
CA ASN A 812 -21.56 32.98 13.81
C ASN A 812 -20.54 32.77 12.67
N PRO A 813 -20.93 32.92 11.40
CA PRO A 813 -20.01 32.91 10.27
C PRO A 813 -19.17 34.19 10.21
N VAL A 814 -17.87 34.08 9.94
CA VAL A 814 -16.95 35.22 9.87
C VAL A 814 -17.10 35.97 8.54
N ASN A 815 -17.19 37.31 8.59
CA ASN A 815 -17.29 38.18 7.43
C ASN A 815 -15.90 38.43 6.80
N MET A 816 -15.72 38.10 5.51
CA MET A 816 -14.44 38.07 4.77
C MET A 816 -13.63 39.38 4.73
N SER A 817 -14.14 40.49 5.25
CA SER A 817 -13.48 41.80 5.13
C SER A 817 -12.29 41.98 6.09
N TYR A 818 -12.18 41.18 7.15
CA TYR A 818 -11.16 41.35 8.20
C TYR A 818 -9.83 40.61 7.92
N MET A 819 -9.82 39.60 7.03
CA MET A 819 -8.63 38.80 6.71
C MET A 819 -7.61 39.52 5.82
N LYS A 820 -8.00 40.60 5.13
CA LYS A 820 -7.14 41.27 4.14
C LYS A 820 -5.95 42.04 4.73
N ASN A 821 -5.89 42.22 6.06
CA ASN A 821 -4.91 43.08 6.71
C ASN A 821 -3.95 42.35 7.69
N ASN A 822 -3.95 41.01 7.76
CA ASN A 822 -3.07 40.24 8.65
C ASN A 822 -2.45 39.02 7.93
N PRO A 823 -1.15 39.00 7.61
CA PRO A 823 -0.53 37.99 6.75
C PRO A 823 -0.01 36.73 7.47
N ILE A 824 -0.49 36.39 8.68
CA ILE A 824 0.01 35.24 9.47
C ILE A 824 -0.99 34.07 9.54
N LEU A 825 -2.17 34.18 8.93
CA LEU A 825 -3.14 33.07 8.87
C LEU A 825 -3.22 32.58 7.42
N GLY A 826 -2.67 31.39 7.17
CA GLY A 826 -2.73 30.72 5.87
C GLY A 826 -4.16 30.43 5.44
N GLU A 827 -4.46 30.64 4.16
CA GLU A 827 -5.79 30.51 3.56
C GLU A 827 -6.23 29.03 3.44
N GLN A 828 -6.73 28.42 4.52
CA GLN A 828 -7.64 27.27 4.52
C GLN A 828 -8.40 27.25 5.86
N SER A 829 -9.44 28.08 6.00
CA SER A 829 -10.39 27.91 7.11
C SER A 829 -11.72 28.60 6.80
N SER A 830 -12.78 27.81 6.62
CA SER A 830 -14.14 28.25 6.88
C SER A 830 -14.31 28.46 8.40
N GLY A 831 -13.73 29.55 8.90
CA GLY A 831 -13.76 29.87 10.32
C GLY A 831 -15.16 30.30 10.77
N TYR A 832 -15.67 29.64 11.80
CA TYR A 832 -16.76 30.17 12.62
C TYR A 832 -16.17 30.78 13.88
N THR A 833 -16.72 31.89 14.35
CA THR A 833 -16.41 32.39 15.70
C THR A 833 -17.53 31.99 16.65
N TYR A 834 -17.15 31.39 17.79
CA TYR A 834 -18.04 31.18 18.92
C TYR A 834 -18.20 32.51 19.64
N THR A 835 -19.40 33.10 19.60
CA THR A 835 -19.61 34.47 20.10
C THR A 835 -20.08 34.53 21.55
N SER A 836 -20.57 33.42 22.10
CA SER A 836 -20.86 33.31 23.53
C SER A 836 -20.88 31.85 23.99
N LEU A 837 -20.42 31.62 25.22
CA LEU A 837 -20.61 30.39 25.99
C LEU A 837 -21.44 30.76 27.22
N THR A 838 -22.60 30.14 27.39
CA THR A 838 -23.44 30.33 28.58
C THR A 838 -23.42 29.05 29.42
N ILE A 839 -23.02 29.15 30.69
CA ILE A 839 -23.08 28.06 31.66
C ILE A 839 -24.22 28.35 32.63
N THR A 840 -25.26 27.52 32.62
CA THR A 840 -26.36 27.59 33.58
C THR A 840 -26.22 26.46 34.59
N ILE A 841 -26.20 26.80 35.88
CA ILE A 841 -26.14 25.84 36.97
C ILE A 841 -27.47 25.91 37.73
N LYS A 842 -28.14 24.78 37.87
CA LYS A 842 -29.39 24.68 38.61
C LYS A 842 -29.30 23.52 39.60
N GLU A 843 -29.55 23.80 40.87
CA GLU A 843 -29.69 22.76 41.89
C GLU A 843 -30.97 21.94 41.59
N LEU A 844 -30.84 20.62 41.51
CA LEU A 844 -31.98 19.73 41.42
C LEU A 844 -32.57 19.57 42.82
N SER A 845 -33.85 19.86 42.97
CA SER A 845 -34.55 19.62 44.25
C SER A 845 -34.64 18.12 44.55
N GLU A 846 -34.73 17.72 45.83
CA GLU A 846 -34.83 16.31 46.28
C GLU A 846 -35.89 15.47 45.53
N ASN A 847 -36.92 16.15 45.00
CA ASN A 847 -38.02 15.56 44.26
C ASN A 847 -37.78 15.42 42.76
N GLN A 848 -36.63 15.77 42.20
CA GLN A 848 -36.34 15.60 40.76
C GLN A 848 -35.46 14.36 40.51
N LYS A 849 -35.76 13.62 39.43
CA LYS A 849 -35.06 12.39 39.00
C LYS A 849 -34.50 12.59 37.59
N LEU A 850 -33.28 12.11 37.37
CA LEU A 850 -32.64 12.15 36.06
C LEU A 850 -32.77 10.81 35.34
N ILE A 851 -33.22 10.88 34.09
CA ILE A 851 -33.29 9.75 33.17
C ILE A 851 -32.31 9.97 32.04
N THR A 852 -31.37 9.04 31.90
CA THR A 852 -30.39 8.99 30.82
C THR A 852 -30.75 7.88 29.84
N PHE A 853 -30.47 8.11 28.55
CA PHE A 853 -30.72 7.17 27.46
C PHE A 853 -29.37 6.85 26.80
N ASP A 854 -28.92 5.61 26.97
CA ASP A 854 -27.73 5.09 26.29
C ASP A 854 -28.19 4.36 25.03
N SER A 855 -28.01 4.99 23.87
CA SER A 855 -28.40 4.42 22.58
C SER A 855 -27.58 3.18 22.19
N ASN A 856 -26.56 2.81 22.96
CA ASN A 856 -25.77 1.59 22.78
C ASN A 856 -25.32 1.40 21.32
N GLY A 857 -24.73 2.47 20.76
CA GLY A 857 -24.26 2.54 19.38
C GLY A 857 -25.26 3.03 18.34
N GLY A 858 -26.45 3.53 18.73
CA GLY A 858 -27.39 4.20 17.82
C GLY A 858 -27.36 5.74 17.91
N SER A 859 -28.23 6.41 17.16
CA SER A 859 -28.39 7.88 17.15
C SER A 859 -28.63 8.46 18.56
N SER A 860 -28.21 9.71 18.80
CA SER A 860 -28.31 10.36 20.12
C SER A 860 -29.77 10.56 20.57
N VAL A 861 -30.00 10.45 21.89
CA VAL A 861 -31.33 10.53 22.49
C VAL A 861 -31.30 11.46 23.70
N PRO A 862 -32.07 12.57 23.71
CA PRO A 862 -32.03 13.55 24.78
C PRO A 862 -32.44 13.00 26.15
N GLN A 863 -31.72 13.40 27.19
CA GLN A 863 -32.02 13.01 28.57
C GLN A 863 -33.21 13.79 29.16
N GLN A 864 -33.82 13.26 30.23
CA GLN A 864 -35.00 13.86 30.85
C GLN A 864 -34.83 14.09 32.35
N VAL A 865 -35.25 15.26 32.82
CA VAL A 865 -35.35 15.60 34.25
C VAL A 865 -36.83 15.69 34.60
N LEU A 866 -37.28 14.80 35.48
CA LEU A 866 -38.68 14.63 35.84
C LEU A 866 -38.88 14.89 37.34
N THR A 867 -40.07 15.31 37.75
CA THR A 867 -40.43 15.27 39.18
C THR A 867 -40.74 13.82 39.55
N ALA A 868 -40.49 13.41 40.79
CA ALA A 868 -40.87 12.10 41.28
C ALA A 868 -42.37 11.88 41.00
N ASP A 869 -42.69 10.68 40.50
CA ASP A 869 -44.03 10.24 40.07
C ASP A 869 -44.50 10.72 38.67
N ASP A 870 -43.73 11.53 37.94
CA ASP A 870 -43.99 11.81 36.51
C ASP A 870 -43.52 10.62 35.63
N PRO A 871 -44.29 10.21 34.60
CA PRO A 871 -43.85 9.18 33.65
C PRO A 871 -42.77 9.71 32.71
N ILE A 872 -41.88 8.82 32.26
CA ILE A 872 -40.85 9.16 31.25
C ILE A 872 -41.55 9.42 29.92
N LYS A 873 -41.25 10.55 29.27
CA LYS A 873 -41.73 10.78 27.92
C LYS A 873 -40.96 9.86 26.97
N GLU A 874 -41.63 8.97 26.27
CA GLU A 874 -40.95 8.09 25.31
C GLU A 874 -40.20 8.92 24.25
N PRO A 875 -38.88 8.71 24.06
CA PRO A 875 -38.13 9.38 23.01
C PRO A 875 -38.46 8.78 21.64
N THR A 876 -38.09 9.47 20.56
CA THR A 876 -38.07 8.86 19.23
C THR A 876 -37.09 7.70 19.20
N ASP A 877 -37.49 6.58 18.59
CA ASP A 877 -36.63 5.40 18.46
C ASP A 877 -35.29 5.78 17.85
N PRO A 878 -34.17 5.41 18.48
CA PRO A 878 -32.86 5.63 17.90
C PRO A 878 -32.68 4.74 16.67
N THR A 879 -31.84 5.17 15.73
CA THR A 879 -31.45 4.36 14.58
C THR A 879 -30.03 3.84 14.74
N ARG A 880 -29.78 2.60 14.30
CA ARG A 880 -28.45 1.98 14.23
C ARG A 880 -28.33 1.19 12.92
N PRO A 881 -27.48 1.60 11.97
CA PRO A 881 -27.32 0.90 10.69
C PRO A 881 -26.93 -0.57 10.91
N GLY A 882 -27.50 -1.49 10.12
CA GLY A 882 -27.24 -2.94 10.27
C GLY A 882 -27.95 -3.63 11.44
N TYR A 883 -28.75 -2.90 12.24
CA TYR A 883 -29.46 -3.46 13.39
C TYR A 883 -30.94 -3.04 13.40
N SER A 884 -31.80 -3.85 14.02
CA SER A 884 -33.19 -3.51 14.33
C SER A 884 -33.30 -3.07 15.80
N PHE A 885 -33.88 -1.90 16.08
CA PHE A 885 -34.15 -1.45 17.45
C PHE A 885 -35.19 -2.36 18.12
N LEU A 886 -34.87 -2.89 19.31
CA LEU A 886 -35.74 -3.80 20.06
C LEU A 886 -36.46 -3.14 21.23
N GLY A 887 -36.10 -1.89 21.57
CA GLY A 887 -36.65 -1.17 22.72
C GLY A 887 -35.58 -0.76 23.74
N TRP A 888 -36.01 0.04 24.71
CA TRP A 888 -35.21 0.49 25.85
C TRP A 888 -35.26 -0.50 26.99
N TYR A 889 -34.13 -0.76 27.65
CA TYR A 889 -34.02 -1.75 28.71
C TYR A 889 -33.49 -1.11 30.00
N TYR A 890 -34.01 -1.55 31.15
CA TYR A 890 -33.50 -1.23 32.47
C TYR A 890 -33.22 -2.53 33.23
N ASN A 891 -31.97 -2.76 33.65
CA ASN A 891 -31.54 -4.02 34.29
C ASN A 891 -31.98 -5.27 33.51
N GLU A 892 -31.66 -5.31 32.20
CA GLU A 892 -31.96 -6.43 31.28
C GLU A 892 -33.45 -6.71 31.01
N SER A 893 -34.37 -5.91 31.56
CA SER A 893 -35.81 -6.00 31.26
C SER A 893 -36.24 -4.84 30.37
N ILE A 894 -37.11 -5.12 29.38
CA ILE A 894 -37.67 -4.07 28.52
C ILE A 894 -38.45 -3.06 29.38
N TRP A 895 -38.19 -1.78 29.15
CA TRP A 895 -38.77 -0.69 29.91
C TRP A 895 -40.16 -0.34 29.41
N ASP A 896 -41.12 -0.23 30.33
CA ASP A 896 -42.46 0.28 30.06
C ASP A 896 -42.53 1.76 30.47
N PHE A 897 -42.68 2.65 29.50
CA PHE A 897 -42.76 4.11 29.70
C PHE A 897 -43.98 4.56 30.53
N ASN A 898 -44.94 3.68 30.81
CA ASN A 898 -46.04 3.94 31.75
C ASN A 898 -45.64 3.73 33.23
N THR A 899 -44.43 3.24 33.50
CA THR A 899 -43.94 2.97 34.86
C THR A 899 -43.45 4.26 35.53
N PRO A 900 -43.91 4.60 36.76
CA PRO A 900 -43.45 5.77 37.48
C PRO A 900 -41.96 5.70 37.85
N VAL A 901 -41.27 6.84 37.75
CA VAL A 901 -39.86 6.96 38.10
C VAL A 901 -39.70 7.32 39.59
N THR A 902 -38.95 6.49 40.32
CA THR A 902 -38.71 6.68 41.77
C THR A 902 -37.27 7.05 42.12
N LYS A 903 -36.34 6.94 41.16
CA LYS A 903 -34.90 7.20 41.31
C LYS A 903 -34.27 7.57 39.96
N ASP A 904 -33.01 7.98 39.96
CA ASP A 904 -32.26 8.17 38.71
C ASP A 904 -32.14 6.84 37.95
N MET A 905 -32.29 6.88 36.62
CA MET A 905 -32.26 5.69 35.77
C MET A 905 -31.43 5.90 34.50
N ASN A 906 -30.79 4.82 34.04
CA ASN A 906 -30.14 4.73 32.72
C ASN A 906 -30.85 3.65 31.91
N LEU A 907 -31.49 4.05 30.83
CA LEU A 907 -32.18 3.14 29.89
C LEU A 907 -31.23 2.86 28.73
N VAL A 908 -30.99 1.58 28.45
CA VAL A 908 -30.04 1.14 27.41
C VAL A 908 -30.82 0.59 26.22
N ALA A 909 -30.52 1.07 25.02
CA ALA A 909 -31.10 0.54 23.78
C ALA A 909 -30.58 -0.89 23.53
N HIS A 910 -31.49 -1.81 23.25
CA HIS A 910 -31.13 -3.14 22.77
C HIS A 910 -31.39 -3.25 21.28
N TRP A 911 -30.51 -3.99 20.62
CA TRP A 911 -30.46 -4.10 19.18
C TRP A 911 -30.44 -5.57 18.79
N ARG A 912 -31.11 -5.90 17.69
CA ARG A 912 -30.91 -7.18 16.99
C ARG A 912 -30.01 -6.93 15.80
N TYR A 913 -28.88 -7.62 15.75
CA TYR A 913 -28.03 -7.63 14.55
C TYR A 913 -28.79 -8.21 13.37
N ASN A 914 -28.74 -7.52 12.22
CA ASN A 914 -29.21 -8.07 10.97
C ASN A 914 -28.06 -8.90 10.41
N GLU A 915 -28.08 -10.23 10.60
CA GLU A 915 -26.97 -11.09 10.15
C GLU A 915 -26.69 -10.91 8.66
N PRO A 916 -25.45 -10.53 8.25
CA PRO A 916 -25.01 -10.69 6.89
C PRO A 916 -24.94 -12.20 6.63
N TYR A 917 -25.73 -12.63 5.66
CA TYR A 917 -25.70 -14.00 5.19
C TYR A 917 -24.34 -14.28 4.54
N TYR A 918 -23.44 -14.91 5.28
CA TYR A 918 -22.24 -15.52 4.72
C TYR A 918 -22.63 -16.87 4.12
N PRO A 919 -22.63 -17.05 2.79
CA PRO A 919 -22.84 -18.38 2.23
C PRO A 919 -21.70 -19.29 2.71
N PRO A 920 -21.99 -20.54 3.13
CA PRO A 920 -20.95 -21.51 3.41
C PRO A 920 -20.04 -21.70 2.17
N SER A 921 -18.73 -21.69 2.40
CA SER A 921 -17.73 -22.10 1.41
C SER A 921 -17.67 -23.61 1.35
N TYR A 922 -17.62 -24.16 0.14
CA TYR A 922 -17.62 -25.59 -0.14
C TYR A 922 -16.40 -25.99 -0.97
N SER A 923 -15.91 -27.21 -0.78
CA SER A 923 -14.74 -27.74 -1.48
C SER A 923 -15.10 -28.80 -2.51
N LEU A 924 -14.52 -28.72 -3.71
CA LEU A 924 -14.44 -29.83 -4.66
C LEU A 924 -13.05 -30.47 -4.59
N LYS A 925 -12.98 -31.74 -4.22
CA LYS A 925 -11.78 -32.55 -4.28
C LYS A 925 -11.82 -33.46 -5.51
N LEU A 926 -10.91 -33.27 -6.44
CA LEU A 926 -10.62 -34.25 -7.48
C LEU A 926 -9.60 -35.24 -6.92
N GLN A 927 -9.86 -36.54 -7.02
CA GLN A 927 -8.97 -37.57 -6.48
C GLN A 927 -8.84 -38.72 -7.48
N SER A 928 -7.64 -39.28 -7.60
CA SER A 928 -7.49 -40.51 -8.40
C SER A 928 -7.98 -41.73 -7.63
N ASN A 929 -8.76 -42.61 -8.26
CA ASN A 929 -9.24 -43.83 -7.59
C ASN A 929 -8.13 -44.88 -7.38
N ASN A 930 -6.99 -44.77 -8.07
CA ASN A 930 -5.84 -45.67 -7.96
C ASN A 930 -4.81 -45.24 -6.90
N SER A 931 -4.93 -44.02 -6.36
CA SER A 931 -4.00 -43.48 -5.35
C SER A 931 -4.67 -42.38 -4.53
N SER A 932 -4.70 -42.54 -3.22
CA SER A 932 -5.21 -41.51 -2.30
C SER A 932 -4.34 -40.26 -2.24
N ASN A 933 -3.09 -40.32 -2.70
CA ASN A 933 -2.13 -39.21 -2.65
C ASN A 933 -2.17 -38.34 -3.90
N LEU A 934 -2.88 -38.76 -4.97
CA LEU A 934 -3.08 -37.97 -6.18
C LEU A 934 -4.44 -37.28 -6.07
N TYR A 935 -4.42 -36.01 -5.64
CA TYR A 935 -5.63 -35.20 -5.53
C TYR A 935 -5.36 -33.72 -5.84
N LYS A 936 -6.40 -33.00 -6.23
CA LYS A 936 -6.44 -31.55 -6.42
C LYS A 936 -7.70 -31.01 -5.77
N GLU A 937 -7.58 -29.96 -4.97
CA GLU A 937 -8.73 -29.34 -4.31
C GLU A 937 -9.01 -27.95 -4.89
N TYR A 938 -10.30 -27.64 -4.96
CA TYR A 938 -10.88 -26.35 -5.30
C TYR A 938 -11.82 -25.95 -4.17
N SER A 939 -11.93 -24.66 -3.90
CA SER A 939 -12.88 -24.10 -2.93
C SER A 939 -13.70 -23.00 -3.59
N GLY A 940 -14.97 -22.89 -3.24
CA GLY A 940 -15.84 -21.83 -3.74
C GLY A 940 -17.16 -21.76 -2.98
N SER A 941 -17.82 -20.61 -3.10
CA SER A 941 -19.17 -20.40 -2.57
C SER A 941 -20.19 -21.36 -3.23
N TYR A 942 -21.35 -21.53 -2.58
CA TYR A 942 -22.46 -22.30 -3.17
C TYR A 942 -22.78 -21.84 -4.60
N GLY A 943 -22.69 -22.76 -5.56
CA GLY A 943 -22.96 -22.53 -6.97
C GLY A 943 -21.71 -22.29 -7.84
N THR A 944 -20.51 -22.15 -7.27
CA THR A 944 -19.25 -21.98 -8.05
C THR A 944 -19.06 -23.14 -9.03
N TYR A 945 -18.73 -22.85 -10.29
CA TYR A 945 -18.47 -23.89 -11.29
C TYR A 945 -16.98 -24.14 -11.49
N ILE A 946 -16.61 -25.41 -11.56
CA ILE A 946 -15.27 -25.87 -11.95
C ILE A 946 -15.38 -26.63 -13.26
N THR A 947 -14.63 -26.22 -14.28
CA THR A 947 -14.45 -27.03 -15.49
C THR A 947 -13.52 -28.19 -15.15
N LEU A 948 -14.03 -29.42 -15.28
CA LEU A 948 -13.28 -30.61 -14.88
C LEU A 948 -12.10 -30.84 -15.82
N PRO A 949 -10.86 -30.93 -15.32
CA PRO A 949 -9.67 -31.05 -16.16
C PRO A 949 -9.56 -32.46 -16.76
N GLN A 950 -8.80 -32.59 -17.85
CA GLN A 950 -8.21 -33.87 -18.22
C GLN A 950 -7.16 -34.26 -17.16
N VAL A 951 -6.94 -35.55 -16.90
CA VAL A 951 -6.01 -35.97 -15.83
C VAL A 951 -4.54 -35.81 -16.20
N ASP A 952 -4.21 -35.74 -17.50
CA ASP A 952 -2.87 -35.48 -18.01
C ASP A 952 -2.40 -34.06 -17.70
N THR A 953 -3.30 -33.07 -17.71
CA THR A 953 -2.99 -31.69 -17.30
C THR A 953 -2.71 -31.56 -15.80
N LEU A 954 -3.14 -32.55 -15.00
CA LEU A 954 -2.80 -32.68 -13.58
C LEU A 954 -1.49 -33.46 -13.36
N GLY A 955 -0.86 -33.97 -14.42
CA GLY A 955 0.32 -34.82 -14.35
C GLY A 955 0.05 -36.20 -13.75
N TRP A 956 -1.19 -36.69 -13.82
CA TRP A 956 -1.56 -37.99 -13.26
C TRP A 956 -1.48 -39.09 -14.32
N GLU A 957 -0.79 -40.18 -14.00
CA GLU A 957 -0.64 -41.34 -14.88
C GLU A 957 -1.08 -42.61 -14.17
N TYR A 958 -1.76 -43.50 -14.90
CA TYR A 958 -2.01 -44.88 -14.47
C TYR A 958 -1.55 -45.86 -15.54
N LYS A 959 -0.47 -46.59 -15.25
CA LYS A 959 0.16 -47.50 -16.20
C LYS A 959 -0.86 -48.52 -16.75
N ASP A 960 -0.83 -48.72 -18.07
CA ASP A 960 -1.68 -49.65 -18.83
C ASP A 960 -3.20 -49.35 -18.78
N HIS A 961 -3.57 -48.14 -18.35
CA HIS A 961 -4.96 -47.68 -18.32
C HIS A 961 -5.12 -46.29 -18.98
N ILE A 962 -6.30 -46.02 -19.54
CA ILE A 962 -6.68 -44.70 -20.05
C ILE A 962 -7.72 -44.05 -19.14
N PHE A 963 -7.62 -42.73 -18.98
CA PHE A 963 -8.65 -41.98 -18.25
C PHE A 963 -9.98 -42.05 -18.99
N LYS A 964 -11.02 -42.41 -18.25
CA LYS A 964 -12.36 -42.56 -18.79
C LYS A 964 -13.21 -41.32 -18.51
N ASN A 965 -13.35 -40.95 -17.23
CA ASN A 965 -14.19 -39.86 -16.76
C ASN A 965 -13.99 -39.59 -15.25
N TRP A 966 -14.54 -38.49 -14.75
CA TRP A 966 -14.71 -38.24 -13.32
C TRP A 966 -16.02 -38.87 -12.82
N ASN A 967 -16.05 -39.36 -11.57
CA ASN A 967 -17.23 -39.99 -10.98
C ASN A 967 -17.42 -39.63 -9.50
N THR A 968 -18.67 -39.44 -9.07
CA THR A 968 -18.98 -39.13 -7.65
C THR A 968 -18.70 -40.27 -6.67
N LYS A 969 -18.39 -41.47 -7.14
CA LYS A 969 -17.96 -42.61 -6.31
C LYS A 969 -16.69 -43.23 -6.86
N ALA A 970 -15.83 -43.67 -5.93
CA ALA A 970 -14.55 -44.28 -6.27
C ALA A 970 -14.68 -45.57 -7.11
N ASP A 971 -15.78 -46.31 -6.92
CA ASP A 971 -16.10 -47.56 -7.63
C ASP A 971 -16.75 -47.35 -9.01
N GLY A 972 -16.93 -46.08 -9.44
CA GLY A 972 -17.55 -45.74 -10.72
C GLY A 972 -19.07 -45.89 -10.77
N SER A 973 -19.73 -46.29 -9.66
CA SER A 973 -21.19 -46.47 -9.61
C SER A 973 -21.99 -45.18 -9.43
N GLY A 974 -21.30 -44.05 -9.26
CA GLY A 974 -21.91 -42.73 -9.11
C GLY A 974 -22.20 -42.05 -10.45
N THR A 975 -22.65 -40.80 -10.37
CA THR A 975 -22.79 -39.91 -11.53
C THR A 975 -21.43 -39.65 -12.18
N SER A 976 -21.38 -39.78 -13.51
CA SER A 976 -20.18 -39.60 -14.32
C SER A 976 -20.15 -38.21 -14.97
N TYR A 977 -18.97 -37.61 -15.02
CA TYR A 977 -18.69 -36.32 -15.68
C TYR A 977 -17.46 -36.48 -16.58
N SER A 978 -17.55 -36.01 -17.82
CA SER A 978 -16.43 -35.97 -18.75
C SER A 978 -15.46 -34.85 -18.36
N ALA A 979 -14.19 -34.98 -18.74
CA ALA A 979 -13.30 -33.82 -18.71
C ALA A 979 -13.79 -32.76 -19.72
N GLY A 980 -13.78 -31.49 -19.30
CA GLY A 980 -14.45 -30.36 -19.95
C GLY A 980 -15.84 -30.06 -19.41
N ASP A 981 -16.49 -30.98 -18.68
CA ASP A 981 -17.80 -30.72 -18.08
C ASP A 981 -17.70 -29.68 -16.96
N ARG A 982 -18.75 -28.85 -16.81
CA ARG A 982 -18.86 -27.89 -15.71
C ARG A 982 -19.50 -28.55 -14.49
N PHE A 983 -18.80 -28.54 -13.37
CA PHE A 983 -19.28 -29.06 -12.10
C PHE A 983 -19.61 -27.93 -11.12
N SER A 984 -20.86 -27.85 -10.64
CA SER A 984 -21.28 -26.84 -9.66
C SER A 984 -21.00 -27.33 -8.24
N ILE A 985 -20.23 -26.56 -7.48
CA ILE A 985 -19.97 -26.77 -6.07
C ILE A 985 -21.20 -26.31 -5.28
N ASN A 986 -22.02 -27.26 -4.85
CA ASN A 986 -23.19 -27.01 -4.01
C ASN A 986 -23.05 -27.57 -2.59
N SER A 987 -21.97 -28.31 -2.34
CA SER A 987 -21.59 -28.95 -1.08
C SER A 987 -20.12 -29.39 -1.17
N ASN A 988 -19.54 -29.84 -0.05
CA ASN A 988 -18.22 -30.49 -0.10
C ASN A 988 -18.34 -31.82 -0.86
N VAL A 989 -17.71 -31.92 -2.03
CA VAL A 989 -17.79 -33.08 -2.92
C VAL A 989 -16.40 -33.60 -3.26
N THR A 990 -16.26 -34.93 -3.34
CA THR A 990 -15.10 -35.58 -3.97
C THR A 990 -15.52 -36.24 -5.27
N LEU A 991 -14.82 -35.95 -6.36
CA LEU A 991 -14.92 -36.68 -7.62
C LEU A 991 -13.68 -37.56 -7.82
N TYR A 992 -13.90 -38.77 -8.29
CA TYR A 992 -12.90 -39.79 -8.49
C TYR A 992 -12.62 -40.00 -9.97
N ALA A 993 -11.36 -39.90 -10.38
CA ALA A 993 -10.96 -40.29 -11.73
C ALA A 993 -11.18 -41.79 -11.93
N GLN A 994 -11.85 -42.18 -13.01
CA GLN A 994 -12.08 -43.56 -13.42
C GLN A 994 -11.19 -43.89 -14.62
N TRP A 995 -10.71 -45.13 -14.65
CA TRP A 995 -9.76 -45.60 -15.65
C TRP A 995 -10.25 -46.88 -16.32
N GLU A 996 -9.89 -47.04 -17.59
CA GLU A 996 -10.21 -48.23 -18.40
C GLU A 996 -8.91 -48.95 -18.77
N GLU A 997 -8.85 -50.25 -18.44
CA GLU A 997 -7.72 -51.12 -18.74
C GLU A 997 -7.66 -51.40 -20.25
N VAL A 998 -6.50 -51.18 -20.86
CA VAL A 998 -6.33 -51.43 -22.30
C VAL A 998 -5.70 -52.81 -22.51
N SER A 999 -6.50 -53.76 -22.99
CA SER A 999 -6.11 -55.19 -23.11
C SER A 999 -5.04 -55.54 -24.17
N THR A 1000 -4.48 -54.54 -24.87
CA THR A 1000 -3.26 -54.70 -25.67
C THR A 1000 -2.50 -53.38 -25.71
N PRO A 1001 -1.21 -53.33 -25.35
CA PRO A 1001 -0.46 -52.08 -25.41
C PRO A 1001 -0.38 -51.61 -26.88
N PRO A 1002 -0.82 -50.39 -27.21
CA PRO A 1002 -0.53 -49.83 -28.51
C PRO A 1002 0.97 -49.54 -28.55
N VAL A 1003 1.68 -50.13 -29.50
CA VAL A 1003 3.02 -49.67 -29.85
C VAL A 1003 2.84 -48.26 -30.39
N VAL A 1004 3.11 -47.25 -29.56
CA VAL A 1004 3.17 -45.87 -30.00
C VAL A 1004 4.37 -45.76 -30.94
N GLN A 1005 4.10 -45.85 -32.24
CA GLN A 1005 5.12 -45.65 -33.27
C GLN A 1005 5.51 -44.17 -33.22
N LYS A 1006 6.77 -43.89 -32.87
CA LYS A 1006 7.30 -42.53 -32.86
C LYS A 1006 8.01 -42.23 -34.17
N VAL A 1007 7.93 -40.97 -34.59
CA VAL A 1007 8.56 -40.41 -35.79
C VAL A 1007 9.24 -39.10 -35.41
N THR A 1008 10.25 -38.72 -36.18
CA THR A 1008 11.11 -37.57 -35.92
C THR A 1008 10.93 -36.48 -36.96
N VAL A 1009 10.88 -35.23 -36.52
CA VAL A 1009 10.98 -34.06 -37.39
C VAL A 1009 12.32 -33.39 -37.20
N THR A 1010 13.10 -33.28 -38.27
CA THR A 1010 14.39 -32.60 -38.26
C THR A 1010 14.28 -31.26 -38.96
N PHE A 1011 14.53 -30.19 -38.21
CA PHE A 1011 14.52 -28.81 -38.66
C PHE A 1011 15.93 -28.41 -39.10
N TYR A 1012 16.06 -27.85 -40.29
CA TYR A 1012 17.32 -27.45 -40.90
C TYR A 1012 17.37 -25.94 -41.19
N ILE A 1013 18.51 -25.31 -40.89
CA ILE A 1013 18.84 -23.96 -41.38
C ILE A 1013 20.02 -24.12 -42.35
N GLY A 1014 19.76 -23.93 -43.64
CA GLY A 1014 20.70 -24.34 -44.69
C GLY A 1014 21.01 -25.84 -44.55
N ASN A 1015 22.30 -26.18 -44.43
CA ASN A 1015 22.75 -27.57 -44.25
C ASN A 1015 22.86 -28.02 -42.78
N ASP A 1016 22.65 -27.12 -41.82
CA ASP A 1016 22.83 -27.41 -40.40
C ASP A 1016 21.52 -27.84 -39.73
N VAL A 1017 21.61 -28.87 -38.88
CA VAL A 1017 20.47 -29.31 -38.06
C VAL A 1017 20.23 -28.30 -36.95
N TYR A 1018 19.09 -27.62 -37.00
CA TYR A 1018 18.65 -26.67 -35.99
C TYR A 1018 18.02 -27.36 -34.78
N LYS A 1019 17.12 -28.33 -35.01
CA LYS A 1019 16.46 -29.10 -33.94
C LYS A 1019 15.92 -30.43 -34.46
N VAL A 1020 15.95 -31.46 -33.62
CA VAL A 1020 15.24 -32.73 -33.86
C VAL A 1020 14.13 -32.87 -32.81
N VAL A 1021 12.91 -33.16 -33.24
CA VAL A 1021 11.74 -33.32 -32.36
C VAL A 1021 11.11 -34.68 -32.59
N GLU A 1022 10.93 -35.45 -31.52
CA GLU A 1022 10.24 -36.75 -31.57
C GLU A 1022 8.76 -36.61 -31.18
N VAL A 1023 7.88 -37.15 -32.03
CA VAL A 1023 6.42 -37.08 -31.88
C VAL A 1023 5.78 -38.44 -32.20
N ASN A 1024 4.58 -38.68 -31.69
CA ASN A 1024 3.81 -39.87 -32.04
C ASN A 1024 3.40 -39.76 -33.52
N LYS A 1025 3.46 -40.88 -34.24
CA LYS A 1025 2.97 -40.98 -35.61
C LYS A 1025 1.51 -40.54 -35.69
N ASP A 1026 1.17 -39.82 -36.75
CA ASP A 1026 -0.13 -39.22 -37.04
C ASP A 1026 -0.56 -38.10 -36.05
N SER A 1027 0.39 -37.52 -35.31
CA SER A 1027 0.18 -36.37 -34.42
C SER A 1027 0.92 -35.11 -34.92
N SER A 1028 0.52 -33.92 -34.44
CA SER A 1028 1.25 -32.67 -34.70
C SER A 1028 2.20 -32.33 -33.55
N LEU A 1029 3.10 -31.35 -33.78
CA LEU A 1029 4.12 -30.99 -32.80
C LEU A 1029 3.58 -30.12 -31.65
N LYS A 1030 2.56 -29.28 -31.90
CA LYS A 1030 1.99 -28.32 -30.93
C LYS A 1030 3.09 -27.60 -30.14
N ASP A 1031 3.10 -27.73 -28.82
CA ASP A 1031 4.04 -27.05 -27.91
C ASP A 1031 5.51 -27.49 -28.08
N LYS A 1032 5.77 -28.58 -28.81
CA LYS A 1032 7.14 -29.05 -29.13
C LYS A 1032 7.73 -28.36 -30.36
N PHE A 1033 6.94 -27.56 -31.09
CA PHE A 1033 7.40 -26.85 -32.28
C PHE A 1033 8.52 -25.84 -31.91
N PRO A 1034 9.63 -25.79 -32.66
CA PRO A 1034 10.72 -24.88 -32.35
C PRO A 1034 10.33 -23.41 -32.53
N VAL A 1035 10.97 -22.54 -31.75
CA VAL A 1035 10.96 -21.09 -32.02
C VAL A 1035 11.55 -20.79 -33.39
N ASN A 1036 11.07 -19.72 -34.03
CA ASN A 1036 11.55 -19.32 -35.34
C ASN A 1036 13.03 -18.90 -35.28
N PRO A 1037 13.85 -19.30 -36.25
CA PRO A 1037 15.27 -18.96 -36.27
C PRO A 1037 15.49 -17.52 -36.74
N GLU A 1038 16.57 -16.91 -36.28
CA GLU A 1038 17.02 -15.58 -36.72
C GLU A 1038 18.06 -15.72 -37.85
N SER A 1039 17.98 -14.85 -38.87
CA SER A 1039 18.96 -14.87 -39.97
C SER A 1039 20.26 -14.20 -39.53
N SER A 1040 21.39 -14.75 -39.96
CA SER A 1040 22.69 -14.06 -39.87
C SER A 1040 22.86 -12.95 -40.92
N ASP A 1041 21.96 -12.86 -41.91
CA ASP A 1041 21.97 -11.85 -42.97
C ASP A 1041 20.87 -10.81 -42.72
N SER A 1042 21.28 -9.55 -42.49
CA SER A 1042 20.40 -8.42 -42.15
C SER A 1042 19.37 -8.07 -43.22
N ASP A 1043 19.52 -8.59 -44.44
CA ASP A 1043 18.62 -8.35 -45.57
C ASP A 1043 17.59 -9.48 -45.78
N SER A 1044 17.45 -10.41 -44.82
CA SER A 1044 16.53 -11.56 -44.92
C SER A 1044 15.78 -11.84 -43.62
N ASN A 1045 14.45 -11.97 -43.71
CA ASN A 1045 13.58 -12.33 -42.58
C ASN A 1045 13.13 -13.79 -42.72
N PHE A 1046 13.00 -14.48 -41.58
CA PHE A 1046 12.43 -15.82 -41.56
C PHE A 1046 10.99 -15.75 -42.04
N LYS A 1047 10.66 -16.54 -43.06
CA LYS A 1047 9.33 -16.58 -43.64
C LYS A 1047 8.51 -17.71 -43.05
N GLU A 1048 9.00 -18.94 -43.19
CA GLU A 1048 8.30 -20.15 -42.76
C GLU A 1048 9.24 -21.36 -42.70
N TRP A 1049 8.80 -22.41 -42.02
CA TRP A 1049 9.36 -23.75 -42.18
C TRP A 1049 8.66 -24.44 -43.34
N ASN A 1050 9.41 -25.08 -44.23
CA ASN A 1050 8.87 -25.73 -45.42
C ASN A 1050 9.46 -27.11 -45.62
N THR A 1051 8.71 -28.06 -46.16
CA THR A 1051 9.19 -29.43 -46.43
C THR A 1051 10.27 -29.50 -47.53
N LYS A 1052 10.57 -28.37 -48.18
CA LYS A 1052 11.72 -28.22 -49.08
C LYS A 1052 12.43 -26.89 -48.86
N GLU A 1053 13.75 -26.91 -48.98
CA GLU A 1053 14.63 -25.75 -48.79
C GLU A 1053 14.37 -24.59 -49.78
N ASP A 1054 13.90 -24.89 -51.00
CA ASP A 1054 13.61 -23.91 -52.05
C ASP A 1054 12.21 -23.29 -51.97
N ALA A 1055 11.48 -23.53 -50.87
CA ALA A 1055 10.09 -23.14 -50.64
C ALA A 1055 9.06 -23.73 -51.63
N SER A 1056 9.45 -24.69 -52.47
CA SER A 1056 8.51 -25.37 -53.39
C SER A 1056 7.71 -26.49 -52.73
N GLY A 1057 8.01 -26.81 -51.47
CA GLY A 1057 7.28 -27.77 -50.65
C GLY A 1057 6.06 -27.15 -49.98
N THR A 1058 5.57 -27.83 -48.97
CA THR A 1058 4.42 -27.40 -48.15
C THR A 1058 4.92 -26.69 -46.90
N ALA A 1059 4.28 -25.57 -46.56
CA ALA A 1059 4.49 -24.91 -45.28
C ALA A 1059 4.22 -25.90 -44.13
N PHE A 1060 5.12 -25.93 -43.15
CA PHE A 1060 5.08 -26.84 -42.02
C PHE A 1060 4.93 -26.02 -40.73
N THR A 1061 3.89 -26.31 -39.96
CA THR A 1061 3.48 -25.54 -38.78
C THR A 1061 3.32 -26.44 -37.56
N ALA A 1062 3.08 -25.86 -36.38
CA ALA A 1062 2.80 -26.61 -35.15
C ALA A 1062 1.61 -27.58 -35.27
N ASP A 1063 0.72 -27.34 -36.25
CA ASP A 1063 -0.47 -28.15 -36.52
C ASP A 1063 -0.27 -29.17 -37.64
N SER A 1064 0.88 -29.19 -38.31
CA SER A 1064 1.18 -30.18 -39.35
C SER A 1064 1.25 -31.60 -38.77
N ILE A 1065 0.46 -32.50 -39.34
CA ILE A 1065 0.41 -33.92 -38.94
C ILE A 1065 1.63 -34.65 -39.49
N VAL A 1066 2.35 -35.37 -38.62
CA VAL A 1066 3.58 -36.08 -38.96
C VAL A 1066 3.31 -37.58 -38.95
N ASN A 1067 3.33 -38.20 -40.13
CA ASN A 1067 3.06 -39.63 -40.29
C ASN A 1067 4.34 -40.48 -40.52
N GLU A 1068 5.48 -39.84 -40.78
CA GLU A 1068 6.79 -40.45 -40.98
C GLU A 1068 7.92 -39.47 -40.63
N ASP A 1069 9.17 -39.95 -40.58
CA ASP A 1069 10.32 -39.09 -40.34
C ASP A 1069 10.39 -37.98 -41.41
N THR A 1070 10.35 -36.73 -40.97
CA THR A 1070 10.16 -35.57 -41.85
C THR A 1070 11.30 -34.56 -41.68
N SER A 1071 11.87 -34.10 -42.78
CA SER A 1071 12.82 -32.97 -42.78
C SER A 1071 12.13 -31.70 -43.22
N VAL A 1072 12.36 -30.60 -42.49
CA VAL A 1072 11.83 -29.28 -42.82
C VAL A 1072 12.92 -28.23 -42.74
N TYR A 1073 12.83 -27.23 -43.59
CA TYR A 1073 13.89 -26.27 -43.87
C TYR A 1073 13.39 -24.85 -43.64
N ALA A 1074 14.24 -24.00 -43.06
CA ALA A 1074 13.93 -22.59 -42.88
C ALA A 1074 13.97 -21.87 -44.23
N VAL A 1075 12.85 -21.27 -44.63
CA VAL A 1075 12.72 -20.43 -45.81
C VAL A 1075 12.79 -18.97 -45.39
N TRP A 1076 13.58 -18.19 -46.12
CA TRP A 1076 13.82 -16.77 -45.85
C TRP A 1076 13.22 -15.93 -46.97
N GLU A 1077 12.67 -14.77 -46.64
CA GLU A 1077 12.27 -13.76 -47.62
C GLU A 1077 13.18 -12.53 -47.54
N LYS A 1078 13.51 -11.98 -48.71
CA LYS A 1078 14.37 -10.81 -48.79
C LYS A 1078 13.61 -9.58 -48.30
N SER A 1079 14.16 -8.91 -47.30
CA SER A 1079 13.63 -7.66 -46.76
C SER A 1079 13.44 -6.69 -47.92
N SER A 1080 12.18 -6.32 -48.21
CA SER A 1080 11.92 -5.30 -49.22
C SER A 1080 12.57 -4.00 -48.75
N SER A 1081 13.63 -3.61 -49.44
CA SER A 1081 14.32 -2.35 -49.21
C SER A 1081 13.30 -1.23 -49.43
N SER A 1082 12.72 -0.72 -48.34
CA SER A 1082 12.17 0.62 -48.30
C SER A 1082 13.34 1.54 -48.60
N SER A 1083 13.49 1.86 -49.88
CA SER A 1083 14.46 2.83 -50.36
C SER A 1083 14.30 4.10 -49.55
N SER A 1084 15.25 4.33 -48.66
CA SER A 1084 15.49 5.59 -47.99
C SER A 1084 15.70 6.63 -49.09
N HIS A 1085 14.60 7.29 -49.48
CA HIS A 1085 14.60 8.44 -50.35
C HIS A 1085 15.32 9.56 -49.62
N SER A 1086 16.61 9.65 -49.88
CA SER A 1086 17.34 10.86 -50.22
C SER A 1086 16.68 12.17 -49.75
N TRP A 1087 16.83 12.45 -48.46
CA TRP A 1087 16.75 13.80 -47.90
C TRP A 1087 17.63 14.80 -48.69
N TRP A 1088 18.64 14.31 -49.41
CA TRP A 1088 19.46 15.06 -50.37
C TRP A 1088 18.69 15.65 -51.57
N TRP A 1089 17.70 14.96 -52.13
CA TRP A 1089 16.93 15.49 -53.28
C TRP A 1089 15.92 16.56 -52.84
N ILE A 1090 15.36 16.44 -51.63
CA ILE A 1090 14.48 17.46 -51.04
C ILE A 1090 15.27 18.74 -50.74
N ILE A 1091 16.49 18.63 -50.22
CA ILE A 1091 17.38 19.79 -50.00
C ILE A 1091 17.75 20.46 -51.33
N ILE A 1092 18.07 19.69 -52.38
CA ILE A 1092 18.38 20.24 -53.71
C ILE A 1092 17.16 20.94 -54.33
N ILE A 1093 15.96 20.37 -54.19
CA ILE A 1093 14.71 20.98 -54.68
C ILE A 1093 14.38 22.26 -53.91
N ILE A 1094 14.57 22.29 -52.58
CA ILE A 1094 14.38 23.51 -51.78
C ILE A 1094 15.39 24.60 -52.18
N ILE A 1095 16.67 24.25 -52.40
CA ILE A 1095 17.70 25.18 -52.88
C ILE A 1095 17.35 25.70 -54.28
N LEU A 1096 16.89 24.86 -55.20
CA LEU A 1096 16.48 25.27 -56.55
C LEU A 1096 15.22 26.15 -56.53
N ILE A 1097 14.27 25.90 -55.63
CA ILE A 1097 13.08 26.76 -55.44
C ILE A 1097 13.48 28.12 -54.87
N ILE A 1098 14.42 28.17 -53.92
CA ILE A 1098 14.94 29.43 -53.37
C ILE A 1098 15.71 30.22 -54.45
N ILE A 1099 16.53 29.55 -55.27
CA ILE A 1099 17.26 30.18 -56.38
C ILE A 1099 16.29 30.67 -57.47
N ALA A 1100 15.24 29.91 -57.79
CA ALA A 1100 14.22 30.31 -58.76
C ALA A 1100 13.36 31.47 -58.25
N ALA A 1101 13.01 31.49 -56.96
CA ALA A 1101 12.31 32.60 -56.31
C ALA A 1101 13.18 33.87 -56.26
N ALA A 1102 14.47 33.73 -55.93
CA ALA A 1102 15.43 34.83 -55.97
C ALA A 1102 15.66 35.36 -57.39
N TYR A 1103 15.74 34.49 -58.40
CA TYR A 1103 15.84 34.88 -59.81
C TYR A 1103 14.57 35.56 -60.33
N TYR A 1104 13.38 35.06 -59.94
CA TYR A 1104 12.09 35.69 -60.26
C TYR A 1104 11.95 37.07 -59.60
N TYR A 1105 12.37 37.21 -58.33
CA TYR A 1105 12.37 38.48 -57.61
C TYR A 1105 13.39 39.48 -58.21
N TYR A 1106 14.57 39.02 -58.62
CA TYR A 1106 15.57 39.83 -59.31
C TYR A 1106 15.10 40.31 -60.68
N LYS A 1107 14.44 39.45 -61.47
CA LYS A 1107 13.94 39.79 -62.81
C LYS A 1107 12.69 40.69 -62.78
N LYS A 1108 11.89 40.63 -61.70
CA LYS A 1108 10.73 41.52 -61.50
C LYS A 1108 11.14 42.94 -61.04
N ASN A 1109 12.31 43.11 -60.42
CA ASN A 1109 12.82 44.41 -59.96
C ASN A 1109 13.77 45.10 -60.95
N GLN A 1110 13.94 44.57 -62.17
CA GLN A 1110 14.74 45.16 -63.26
C GLN A 1110 13.89 45.57 -64.49
N ASN A 1111 12.56 45.61 -64.36
CA ASN A 1111 11.64 46.18 -65.34
C ASN A 1111 10.76 47.25 -64.70
#